data_AF-A0A172TMI0-F1
#
_entry.id   AF-A0A172TMI0-F1
#
_cell.length_a   1.000
_cell.length_b   1.000
_cell.length_c   1.000
_cell.angle_alpha   90.00
_cell.angle_beta   90.00
_cell.angle_gamma   90.00
#
_symmetry.space_group_name_H-M   'P 1'
#
loop_
_entity.id
_entity.type
_entity.pdbx_description
1 polymer ?
#
loop_
_entity_poly.entity_id
_entity_poly.type
_entity_poly.pdbx_seq_one_letter_code
_entity_poly.pdbx_strand_id
1 'polypeptide(L)'
;MGVTSDERVIQAAAAYAVTWSSVTWNGSTNTVSGTLKNETSGSLAMTLVIGIYGEEHRLIHAVTEVTEMQAGETRAVVIPVGEVDAQSVRSVKLMSWDNLTDLRPLSHSVEVNTVSLSPVTEAKLNPYLLFTGKVTRSFSTDTAMKLAADVTQYIDENAKKITSATGELEWKYGQGHVRLNTARSQAVTGKLAAANGVELKDVRITSTNEFGNIAVTSMDGSPIETSRKLLIQAFTENIPYGFRTEASGTDGTRKITALGGGPMNVRNIEATVLLKQMNDISKVYALDSNGRVQRELPVTTVSGGVTVQLPADTMYTLVERNGLQDPYVPAPIVNKPPVYVWWEGESPVSTNFGQFANSDFGAETLPTTRHLLSGGDWLDLGPTQVDEANPPSATYEINVPENGQYSFFVRKFWLHGPFHWRFDGGEWKTLDRNITLLDDTFLRRFIGANWVSMGGVALTPGKHTFEIKLMKETGESVAALDAFLLTKQSFLPSGLVRPGEKLGLAEPGYWAFEPDLEQPGQVTPIDLTYLNEKRAGQSGFIRSEGEKLLLGNGQEARFWGINSGLEVLNLENSDMDYMAGQLAKYGVNAVRLHGELFDENGVITDDTLSRMHYFVHAMKNKGIYTNLSYYFVLWSDMTNAQDYKQPGYEFYDWNKNPFGLLLFDKKQQEVYKKGLRKMLTAPNPYENGTPLAKEPAIANLEIQNEDSFLFWTFADWKYPDKVKQNLYSQFGQWLVARYGSIDAAYDAWGPLQKEWADVPEQTVMQVEEIGPTPWATGEEGDHKRRRDQLRFLVETSRDFYQEMVDFMRDDIGSESMISASNWITADPQKLEALERYSYEPADIIDRHAYFEANHGATNGMVYTVQTGDTFKPEPVVTKPDTNPVKMIHNEGHPSMISEITWTNPTPYTAEGAFFMAAYGAMQGIDVLHWFAMNKPGWSTKIDKWPINTPGIMGQFPAYALMYRRGDIKEAPVVASEKLNMESLYNLKGSSIYESLNVDDFRK
;
A
#
# COMPACT_ATOMS: atom_id res chain seq x y z
N MET A 1 -1.50 44.82 -46.82
CA MET A 1 -2.96 45.03 -46.85
C MET A 1 -3.30 45.89 -45.65
N GLY A 2 -3.79 47.11 -45.87
CA GLY A 2 -4.30 47.96 -44.79
C GLY A 2 -5.81 47.80 -44.70
N VAL A 3 -6.30 47.26 -43.59
CA VAL A 3 -7.69 47.41 -43.15
C VAL A 3 -7.64 47.59 -41.64
N THR A 4 -8.12 48.75 -41.21
CA THR A 4 -8.27 49.18 -39.83
C THR A 4 -9.49 48.54 -39.18
N SER A 5 -9.38 48.36 -37.87
CA SER A 5 -10.44 48.04 -36.90
C SER A 5 -11.73 48.83 -37.13
N ASP A 6 -12.83 48.12 -37.40
CA ASP A 6 -14.18 48.55 -36.97
C ASP A 6 -15.07 47.30 -36.89
N GLU A 7 -15.32 46.86 -35.67
CA GLU A 7 -16.42 45.97 -35.33
C GLU A 7 -17.73 46.70 -35.62
N ARG A 8 -18.51 46.19 -36.57
CA ARG A 8 -19.99 46.23 -36.59
C ARG A 8 -20.49 45.60 -37.90
N VAL A 9 -20.59 44.27 -37.93
CA VAL A 9 -21.74 43.48 -38.43
C VAL A 9 -21.52 42.02 -37.97
N ILE A 10 -22.03 41.66 -36.79
CA ILE A 10 -22.31 40.25 -36.45
C ILE A 10 -23.81 40.17 -36.24
N GLN A 11 -24.52 39.66 -37.24
CA GLN A 11 -25.84 39.04 -37.10
C GLN A 11 -26.21 38.30 -38.38
N ALA A 12 -25.81 37.03 -38.48
CA ALA A 12 -26.59 35.92 -39.01
C ALA A 12 -25.72 34.66 -38.90
N ALA A 13 -26.25 33.61 -38.28
CA ALA A 13 -25.69 32.27 -38.34
C ALA A 13 -25.71 31.77 -39.80
N ALA A 14 -24.64 32.05 -40.54
CA ALA A 14 -24.37 31.37 -41.81
C ALA A 14 -23.42 30.22 -41.48
N ALA A 15 -23.91 28.98 -41.56
CA ALA A 15 -23.04 27.82 -41.58
C ALA A 15 -21.97 28.03 -42.66
N TYR A 16 -20.70 27.81 -42.32
CA TYR A 16 -19.61 27.88 -43.29
C TYR A 16 -19.96 27.02 -44.50
N ALA A 17 -19.86 27.60 -45.69
CA ALA A 17 -20.20 26.95 -46.95
C ALA A 17 -19.30 25.75 -47.25
N VAL A 18 -18.12 25.69 -46.61
CA VAL A 18 -17.10 24.67 -46.83
C VAL A 18 -16.53 24.19 -45.49
N THR A 19 -16.35 22.87 -45.36
CA THR A 19 -15.69 22.24 -44.21
C THR A 19 -14.39 21.55 -44.62
N TRP A 20 -13.42 21.54 -43.70
CA TRP A 20 -12.18 20.79 -43.82
C TRP A 20 -12.17 19.67 -42.79
N SER A 21 -11.94 18.43 -43.22
CA SER A 21 -11.93 17.27 -42.30
C SER A 21 -10.53 16.87 -41.85
N SER A 22 -9.48 17.26 -42.60
CA SER A 22 -8.08 17.06 -42.26
C SER A 22 -7.18 18.00 -43.06
N VAL A 23 -6.10 18.48 -42.45
CA VAL A 23 -5.00 19.18 -43.11
C VAL A 23 -3.69 18.56 -42.62
N THR A 24 -2.71 18.41 -43.50
CA THR A 24 -1.41 17.81 -43.19
C THR A 24 -0.32 18.54 -43.94
N TRP A 25 0.77 18.85 -43.26
CA TRP A 25 1.99 19.38 -43.87
C TRP A 25 3.00 18.24 -44.06
N ASN A 26 3.51 18.08 -45.29
CA ASN A 26 4.64 17.20 -45.56
C ASN A 26 5.88 18.05 -45.86
N GLY A 27 6.76 18.19 -44.87
CA GLY A 27 8.00 18.95 -44.99
C GLY A 27 9.07 18.31 -45.88
N SER A 28 8.92 17.05 -46.30
CA SER A 28 9.85 16.41 -47.26
C SER A 28 9.53 16.76 -48.71
N THR A 29 8.25 17.01 -49.01
CA THR A 29 7.78 17.36 -50.36
C THR A 29 7.32 18.81 -50.47
N ASN A 30 7.34 19.57 -49.37
CA ASN A 30 6.77 20.90 -49.25
C ASN A 30 5.34 21.00 -49.82
N THR A 31 4.47 20.09 -49.37
CA THR A 31 3.07 20.05 -49.79
C THR A 31 2.15 20.09 -48.59
N VAL A 32 1.05 20.83 -48.73
CA VAL A 32 -0.06 20.79 -47.78
C VAL A 32 -1.19 20.01 -48.42
N SER A 33 -1.64 18.95 -47.75
CA SER A 33 -2.79 18.16 -48.19
C SER A 33 -3.96 18.35 -47.25
N GLY A 34 -5.18 18.34 -47.78
CA GLY A 34 -6.39 18.31 -46.97
C GLY A 34 -7.61 17.84 -47.73
N THR A 35 -8.72 17.61 -47.03
CA THR A 35 -9.99 17.24 -47.66
C THR A 35 -11.04 18.31 -47.40
N LEU A 36 -11.58 18.86 -48.50
CA LEU A 36 -12.63 19.89 -48.52
C LEU A 36 -13.98 19.25 -48.81
N LYS A 37 -15.04 19.79 -48.21
CA LYS A 37 -16.43 19.47 -48.57
C LYS A 37 -17.24 20.74 -48.76
N ASN A 38 -17.92 20.87 -49.91
CA ASN A 38 -18.89 21.92 -50.16
C ASN A 38 -20.22 21.54 -49.51
N GLU A 39 -20.63 22.26 -48.47
CA GLU A 39 -21.86 22.01 -47.71
C GLU A 39 -23.08 22.75 -48.30
N THR A 40 -22.89 23.49 -49.40
CA THR A 40 -23.97 24.24 -50.06
C THR A 40 -24.68 23.43 -51.13
N SER A 41 -25.88 23.88 -51.50
CA SER A 41 -26.70 23.31 -52.58
C SER A 41 -26.32 23.81 -53.99
N GLY A 42 -25.30 24.66 -54.12
CA GLY A 42 -24.82 25.22 -55.39
C GLY A 42 -23.32 24.97 -55.62
N SER A 43 -22.83 25.22 -56.84
CA SER A 43 -21.38 25.24 -57.09
C SER A 43 -20.75 26.48 -56.47
N LEU A 44 -19.49 26.36 -56.04
CA LEU A 44 -18.76 27.38 -55.31
C LEU A 44 -17.37 27.54 -55.92
N ALA A 45 -17.05 28.75 -56.40
CA ALA A 45 -15.70 29.12 -56.79
C ALA A 45 -15.00 29.79 -55.60
N MET A 46 -13.85 29.26 -55.18
CA MET A 46 -13.15 29.70 -53.99
C MET A 46 -11.64 29.81 -54.20
N THR A 47 -11.01 30.66 -53.42
CA THR A 47 -9.56 30.73 -53.26
C THR A 47 -9.18 30.06 -51.95
N LEU A 48 -8.38 28.99 -52.05
CA LEU A 48 -7.70 28.37 -50.93
C LEU A 48 -6.48 29.23 -50.59
N VAL A 49 -6.31 29.56 -49.32
CA VAL A 49 -5.19 30.35 -48.80
C VAL A 49 -4.44 29.50 -47.79
N ILE A 50 -3.14 29.35 -48.01
CA ILE A 50 -2.20 28.66 -47.13
C ILE A 50 -1.27 29.70 -46.53
N GLY A 51 -1.31 29.87 -45.22
CA GLY A 51 -0.31 30.65 -44.49
C GLY A 51 0.67 29.73 -43.79
N ILE A 52 1.96 29.97 -43.97
CA ILE A 52 3.04 29.25 -43.30
C ILE A 52 3.71 30.22 -42.33
N TYR A 53 3.77 29.83 -41.07
CA TYR A 53 4.21 30.66 -39.98
C TYR A 53 5.46 30.08 -39.34
N GLY A 54 6.43 30.96 -39.09
CA GLY A 54 7.67 30.63 -38.38
C GLY A 54 7.60 31.03 -36.91
N GLU A 55 8.76 31.34 -36.33
CA GLU A 55 8.86 31.80 -34.94
C GLU A 55 8.03 33.06 -34.69
N GLU A 56 7.56 33.22 -33.44
CA GLU A 56 6.71 34.32 -33.00
C GLU A 56 5.41 34.49 -33.82
N HIS A 57 4.93 33.41 -34.46
CA HIS A 57 3.77 33.43 -35.37
C HIS A 57 3.91 34.40 -36.55
N ARG A 58 5.15 34.72 -36.97
CA ARG A 58 5.35 35.55 -38.14
C ARG A 58 5.04 34.76 -39.41
N LEU A 59 4.21 35.30 -40.29
CA LEU A 59 3.99 34.73 -41.62
C LEU A 59 5.32 34.76 -42.39
N ILE A 60 5.85 33.60 -42.73
CA ILE A 60 7.11 33.44 -43.47
C ILE A 60 6.86 33.09 -44.94
N HIS A 61 5.72 32.47 -45.25
CA HIS A 61 5.32 32.18 -46.62
C HIS A 61 3.80 32.07 -46.75
N ALA A 62 3.25 32.31 -47.94
CA ALA A 62 1.84 32.08 -48.21
C ALA A 62 1.60 31.69 -49.66
N VAL A 63 0.67 30.76 -49.88
CA VAL A 63 0.29 30.26 -51.21
C VAL A 63 -1.21 30.32 -51.36
N THR A 64 -1.68 30.61 -52.56
CA THR A 64 -3.10 30.63 -52.89
C THR A 64 -3.39 29.74 -54.08
N GLU A 65 -4.49 28.99 -54.03
CA GLU A 65 -4.96 28.16 -55.14
C GLU A 65 -6.45 28.39 -55.39
N VAL A 66 -6.83 28.61 -56.64
CA VAL A 66 -8.23 28.80 -57.02
C VAL A 66 -8.83 27.48 -57.43
N THR A 67 -10.00 27.16 -56.91
CA THR A 67 -10.73 25.92 -57.22
C THR A 67 -12.22 26.15 -57.29
N GLU A 68 -12.93 25.31 -58.05
CA GLU A 68 -14.39 25.28 -58.10
C GLU A 68 -14.87 23.89 -57.67
N MET A 69 -15.87 23.87 -56.79
CA MET A 69 -16.49 22.65 -56.26
C MET A 69 -17.99 22.64 -56.54
N GLN A 70 -18.52 21.50 -56.97
CA GLN A 70 -19.96 21.31 -57.16
C GLN A 70 -20.68 21.18 -55.80
N ALA A 71 -22.00 21.34 -55.80
CA ALA A 71 -22.83 21.18 -54.60
C ALA A 71 -22.63 19.81 -53.96
N GLY A 72 -22.37 19.76 -52.65
CA GLY A 72 -22.15 18.52 -51.90
C GLY A 72 -20.82 17.79 -52.21
N GLU A 73 -19.97 18.32 -53.09
CA GLU A 73 -18.72 17.66 -53.49
C GLU A 73 -17.74 17.57 -52.31
N THR A 74 -17.08 16.42 -52.15
CA THR A 74 -15.91 16.25 -51.26
C THR A 74 -14.67 16.01 -52.13
N ARG A 75 -13.63 16.81 -51.94
CA ARG A 75 -12.40 16.78 -52.76
C ARG A 75 -11.16 16.81 -51.88
N ALA A 76 -10.25 15.87 -52.11
CA ALA A 76 -8.90 15.95 -51.57
C ALA A 76 -8.07 16.93 -52.41
N VAL A 77 -7.33 17.81 -51.75
CA VAL A 77 -6.41 18.77 -52.37
C VAL A 77 -5.01 18.54 -51.85
N VAL A 78 -4.02 18.69 -52.73
CA VAL A 78 -2.61 18.65 -52.40
C VAL A 78 -1.96 19.85 -53.07
N ILE A 79 -1.55 20.81 -52.25
CA ILE A 79 -1.12 22.13 -52.69
C ILE A 79 0.37 22.25 -52.42
N PRO A 80 1.22 22.35 -53.47
CA PRO A 80 2.64 22.58 -53.30
C PRO A 80 2.88 24.01 -52.80
N VAL A 81 3.68 24.17 -51.75
CA VAL A 81 3.94 25.48 -51.15
C VAL A 81 5.24 26.14 -51.62
N GLY A 82 5.99 25.48 -52.52
CA GLY A 82 7.26 25.99 -53.04
C GLY A 82 8.45 25.80 -52.08
N GLU A 83 9.53 26.56 -52.31
CA GLU A 83 10.75 26.50 -51.50
C GLU A 83 10.54 27.20 -50.15
N VAL A 84 10.20 26.41 -49.13
CA VAL A 84 10.20 26.81 -47.72
C VAL A 84 11.14 25.89 -46.97
N ASP A 85 12.00 26.45 -46.12
CA ASP A 85 12.80 25.65 -45.20
C ASP A 85 11.88 25.02 -44.16
N ALA A 86 11.68 23.70 -44.26
CA ALA A 86 10.81 22.94 -43.35
C ALA A 86 11.22 23.09 -41.87
N GLN A 87 12.49 23.40 -41.57
CA GLN A 87 12.94 23.64 -40.19
C GLN A 87 12.48 24.99 -39.62
N SER A 88 12.16 25.95 -40.50
CA SER A 88 11.67 27.27 -40.12
C SER A 88 10.15 27.30 -39.91
N VAL A 89 9.42 26.26 -40.32
CA VAL A 89 7.97 26.17 -40.17
C VAL A 89 7.62 25.76 -38.73
N ARG A 90 6.65 26.45 -38.13
CA ARG A 90 6.09 26.14 -36.81
C ARG A 90 4.61 25.79 -36.91
N SER A 91 3.87 26.45 -37.80
CA SER A 91 2.51 26.05 -38.14
C SER A 91 2.10 26.40 -39.56
N VAL A 92 1.10 25.69 -40.06
CA VAL A 92 0.48 25.92 -41.37
C VAL A 92 -1.02 26.11 -41.17
N LYS A 93 -1.58 27.21 -41.69
CA LYS A 93 -3.02 27.50 -41.65
C LYS A 93 -3.61 27.42 -43.04
N LEU A 94 -4.74 26.74 -43.17
CA LEU A 94 -5.51 26.62 -44.40
C LEU A 94 -6.87 27.29 -44.23
N MET A 95 -7.24 28.15 -45.18
CA MET A 95 -8.53 28.84 -45.22
C MET A 95 -9.09 28.78 -46.64
N SER A 96 -10.42 28.80 -46.79
CA SER A 96 -11.06 29.03 -48.09
C SER A 96 -11.85 30.35 -48.07
N TRP A 97 -11.73 31.12 -49.15
CA TRP A 97 -12.30 32.44 -49.33
C TRP A 97 -13.12 32.49 -50.61
N ASP A 98 -14.23 33.23 -50.59
CA ASP A 98 -15.07 33.40 -51.77
C ASP A 98 -14.29 34.14 -52.86
N ASN A 99 -14.24 33.57 -54.06
CA ASN A 99 -13.49 34.16 -55.16
C ASN A 99 -14.34 35.10 -56.03
N LEU A 100 -15.63 35.23 -55.74
CA LEU A 100 -16.54 36.08 -56.48
C LEU A 100 -17.43 36.87 -55.51
N THR A 101 -17.44 38.19 -55.68
CA THR A 101 -18.35 39.18 -55.08
C THR A 101 -18.13 39.66 -53.63
N ASP A 102 -18.03 38.82 -52.58
CA ASP A 102 -18.18 39.31 -51.19
C ASP A 102 -16.93 39.27 -50.28
N LEU A 103 -15.80 38.71 -50.75
CA LEU A 103 -14.52 38.63 -50.00
C LEU A 103 -14.69 38.13 -48.54
N ARG A 104 -15.55 37.13 -48.34
CA ARG A 104 -15.81 36.54 -47.01
C ARG A 104 -15.18 35.15 -46.89
N PRO A 105 -14.79 34.74 -45.67
CA PRO A 105 -14.32 33.37 -45.43
C PRO A 105 -15.45 32.36 -45.66
N LEU A 106 -15.16 31.29 -46.40
CA LEU A 106 -16.09 30.20 -46.69
C LEU A 106 -15.88 28.99 -45.77
N SER A 107 -14.75 28.91 -45.08
CA SER A 107 -14.43 27.91 -44.04
C SER A 107 -13.74 28.54 -42.83
N HIS A 108 -13.75 27.82 -41.72
CA HIS A 108 -12.82 28.07 -40.62
C HIS A 108 -11.37 27.87 -41.07
N SER A 109 -10.44 28.58 -40.43
CA SER A 109 -9.03 28.25 -40.56
C SER A 109 -8.73 26.91 -39.87
N VAL A 110 -8.13 25.97 -40.60
CA VAL A 110 -7.60 24.74 -40.00
C VAL A 110 -6.09 24.86 -39.92
N GLU A 111 -5.56 24.70 -38.72
CA GLU A 111 -4.14 24.79 -38.42
C GLU A 111 -3.53 23.41 -38.20
N VAL A 112 -2.37 23.18 -38.79
CA VAL A 112 -1.48 22.06 -38.49
C VAL A 112 -0.29 22.61 -37.74
N ASN A 113 -0.19 22.29 -36.45
CA ASN A 113 0.98 22.60 -35.65
C ASN A 113 2.10 21.63 -36.05
N THR A 114 3.09 22.14 -36.77
CA THR A 114 4.30 21.35 -37.08
C THR A 114 5.41 21.80 -36.16
N VAL A 115 5.35 21.29 -34.94
CA VAL A 115 6.54 21.08 -34.13
C VAL A 115 6.71 19.57 -33.99
N SER A 116 7.13 18.93 -35.08
CA SER A 116 7.91 17.69 -34.99
C SER A 116 9.08 17.76 -35.98
N LEU A 117 10.05 18.61 -35.65
CA LEU A 117 11.42 18.29 -36.02
C LEU A 117 11.80 17.11 -35.12
N SER A 118 11.53 15.89 -35.58
CA SER A 118 12.17 14.70 -35.02
C SER A 118 13.65 14.81 -35.34
N PRO A 119 14.49 15.11 -34.34
CA PRO A 119 15.36 14.09 -33.79
C PRO A 119 15.40 14.26 -32.26
N VAL A 120 14.97 13.31 -31.46
CA VAL A 120 15.48 11.95 -31.31
C VAL A 120 14.23 11.06 -31.19
N THR A 121 14.25 9.83 -31.70
CA THR A 121 13.41 8.80 -31.08
C THR A 121 13.57 8.97 -29.58
N GLU A 122 12.52 9.34 -28.83
CA GLU A 122 12.54 9.22 -27.37
C GLU A 122 13.12 7.84 -27.13
N ALA A 123 14.36 7.78 -26.68
CA ALA A 123 14.98 6.51 -26.40
C ALA A 123 14.15 6.01 -25.23
N LYS A 124 13.17 5.13 -25.50
CA LYS A 124 12.36 4.52 -24.46
C LYS A 124 13.37 3.92 -23.50
N LEU A 125 13.54 4.59 -22.36
CA LEU A 125 14.44 4.12 -21.33
C LEU A 125 13.91 2.76 -20.92
N ASN A 126 14.81 1.80 -20.82
CA ASN A 126 14.41 0.46 -20.47
C ASN A 126 13.76 0.51 -19.07
N PRO A 127 12.52 0.00 -18.90
CA PRO A 127 11.79 0.09 -17.63
C PRO A 127 12.49 -0.66 -16.48
N TYR A 128 13.46 -1.53 -16.79
CA TYR A 128 14.26 -2.27 -15.83
C TYR A 128 15.44 -1.47 -15.26
N LEU A 129 15.61 -0.21 -15.66
CA LEU A 129 16.64 0.69 -15.14
C LEU A 129 16.65 0.79 -13.61
N LEU A 130 15.46 0.85 -12.99
CA LEU A 130 15.24 0.89 -11.53
C LEU A 130 15.74 -0.37 -10.79
N PHE A 131 15.96 -1.47 -11.53
CA PHE A 131 16.53 -2.71 -11.00
C PHE A 131 18.05 -2.80 -11.18
N THR A 132 18.68 -1.79 -11.81
CA THR A 132 20.14 -1.75 -12.02
C THR A 132 20.85 -0.85 -11.01
N GLY A 133 20.20 0.19 -10.50
CA GLY A 133 20.79 1.11 -9.53
C GLY A 133 19.84 2.20 -9.08
N LYS A 134 20.37 3.21 -8.38
CA LYS A 134 19.58 4.35 -7.88
C LYS A 134 19.17 5.26 -9.03
N VAL A 135 17.91 5.69 -9.03
CA VAL A 135 17.39 6.69 -9.96
C VAL A 135 16.92 7.90 -9.17
N THR A 136 17.36 9.09 -9.58
CA THR A 136 17.00 10.34 -8.90
C THR A 136 16.24 11.29 -9.83
N ARG A 137 15.48 12.20 -9.23
CA ARG A 137 14.89 13.35 -9.92
C ARG A 137 15.07 14.64 -9.12
N SER A 138 15.18 15.75 -9.83
CA SER A 138 15.19 17.10 -9.27
C SER A 138 14.34 18.04 -10.12
N PHE A 139 13.82 19.11 -9.54
CA PHE A 139 12.95 20.07 -10.22
C PHE A 139 13.68 21.41 -10.42
N SER A 140 13.51 22.02 -11.59
CA SER A 140 14.24 23.24 -11.94
C SER A 140 13.63 24.02 -13.12
N THR A 141 14.36 25.04 -13.59
CA THR A 141 14.06 25.79 -14.83
C THR A 141 14.70 25.20 -16.09
N ASP A 142 15.52 24.16 -16.00
CA ASP A 142 16.16 23.52 -17.16
C ASP A 142 15.76 22.04 -17.24
N THR A 143 15.70 21.48 -18.44
CA THR A 143 15.58 20.03 -18.62
C THR A 143 16.96 19.43 -18.85
N ALA A 144 17.34 18.43 -18.05
CA ALA A 144 18.52 17.63 -18.32
C ALA A 144 18.32 16.18 -17.89
N MET A 145 18.65 15.25 -18.78
CA MET A 145 18.68 13.82 -18.46
C MET A 145 20.13 13.35 -18.44
N LYS A 146 20.54 12.67 -17.38
CA LYS A 146 21.86 12.03 -17.30
C LYS A 146 21.68 10.55 -17.05
N LEU A 147 22.28 9.75 -17.92
CA LEU A 147 22.46 8.31 -17.74
C LEU A 147 23.92 8.06 -17.41
N ALA A 148 24.20 7.11 -16.52
CA ALA A 148 25.54 6.55 -16.41
C ALA A 148 25.94 5.96 -17.78
N ALA A 149 27.18 6.24 -18.21
CA ALA A 149 27.64 5.98 -19.59
C ALA A 149 27.39 4.54 -20.07
N ASP A 150 27.44 3.58 -19.15
CA ASP A 150 27.36 2.15 -19.47
C ASP A 150 26.11 1.46 -18.86
N VAL A 151 25.05 2.19 -18.52
CA VAL A 151 23.88 1.60 -17.83
C VAL A 151 23.20 0.47 -18.62
N THR A 152 23.25 0.52 -19.95
CA THR A 152 22.67 -0.50 -20.83
C THR A 152 23.38 -1.85 -20.73
N GLN A 153 24.62 -1.90 -20.24
CA GLN A 153 25.36 -3.17 -20.06
C GLN A 153 24.70 -4.08 -19.01
N TYR A 154 23.93 -3.49 -18.11
CA TYR A 154 23.30 -4.17 -16.99
C TYR A 154 21.97 -4.83 -17.36
N ILE A 155 21.45 -4.57 -18.56
CA ILE A 155 20.18 -5.10 -19.04
C ILE A 155 20.42 -5.81 -20.38
N ASP A 156 20.16 -7.11 -20.39
CA ASP A 156 20.21 -7.94 -21.60
C ASP A 156 18.80 -8.47 -21.88
N GLU A 157 18.05 -7.73 -22.68
CA GLU A 157 16.66 -8.06 -23.04
C GLU A 157 16.58 -9.39 -23.81
N ASN A 158 17.58 -9.70 -24.64
CA ASN A 158 17.64 -10.93 -25.43
C ASN A 158 17.83 -12.15 -24.53
N ALA A 159 18.76 -12.06 -23.58
CA ALA A 159 18.97 -13.11 -22.58
C ALA A 159 17.94 -13.07 -21.44
N LYS A 160 17.06 -12.06 -21.42
CA LYS A 160 16.10 -11.79 -20.36
C LYS A 160 16.76 -11.75 -18.98
N LYS A 161 17.76 -10.87 -18.85
CA LYS A 161 18.62 -10.76 -17.67
C LYS A 161 18.83 -9.30 -17.27
N ILE A 162 18.73 -9.01 -15.98
CA ILE A 162 19.08 -7.73 -15.35
C ILE A 162 20.19 -7.99 -14.33
N THR A 163 21.17 -7.10 -14.21
CA THR A 163 22.25 -7.18 -13.21
C THR A 163 22.36 -5.84 -12.49
N SER A 164 22.55 -5.81 -11.17
CA SER A 164 22.78 -4.54 -10.49
C SER A 164 24.16 -3.97 -10.85
N ALA A 165 24.30 -2.64 -10.82
CA ALA A 165 25.57 -1.95 -11.00
C ALA A 165 26.60 -2.30 -9.90
N THR A 166 26.15 -2.87 -8.78
CA THR A 166 27.03 -3.43 -7.73
C THR A 166 27.56 -4.83 -8.08
N GLY A 167 26.92 -5.54 -9.00
CA GLY A 167 27.20 -6.94 -9.32
C GLY A 167 26.69 -7.95 -8.29
N GLU A 168 26.05 -7.49 -7.21
CA GLU A 168 25.54 -8.35 -6.13
C GLU A 168 24.20 -9.00 -6.48
N LEU A 169 23.45 -8.46 -7.44
CA LEU A 169 22.16 -8.99 -7.88
C LEU A 169 22.20 -9.36 -9.36
N GLU A 170 21.66 -10.53 -9.69
CA GLU A 170 21.44 -10.95 -11.07
C GLU A 170 20.07 -11.61 -11.18
N TRP A 171 19.20 -10.99 -11.99
CA TRP A 171 17.84 -11.44 -12.24
C TRP A 171 17.72 -12.03 -13.64
N LYS A 172 17.64 -13.35 -13.73
CA LYS A 172 17.40 -14.09 -14.97
C LYS A 172 15.91 -14.36 -15.12
N TYR A 173 15.13 -13.34 -15.40
CA TYR A 173 13.66 -13.46 -15.49
C TYR A 173 13.20 -14.40 -16.61
N GLY A 174 14.00 -14.58 -17.67
CA GLY A 174 13.76 -15.63 -18.67
C GLY A 174 13.90 -17.07 -18.16
N GLN A 175 14.68 -17.26 -17.09
CA GLN A 175 14.84 -18.54 -16.38
C GLN A 175 14.02 -18.57 -15.08
N GLY A 176 13.31 -17.48 -14.77
CA GLY A 176 12.41 -17.36 -13.63
C GLY A 176 13.09 -17.36 -12.26
N HIS A 177 14.32 -16.86 -12.12
CA HIS A 177 14.95 -16.71 -10.80
C HIS A 177 15.84 -15.47 -10.70
N VAL A 178 16.08 -15.03 -9.47
CA VAL A 178 17.01 -13.96 -9.13
C VAL A 178 17.94 -14.42 -8.02
N ARG A 179 19.21 -14.05 -8.11
CA ARG A 179 20.23 -14.37 -7.11
C ARG A 179 20.79 -13.11 -6.47
N LEU A 180 21.06 -13.20 -5.17
CA LEU A 180 21.78 -12.22 -4.35
C LEU A 180 23.11 -12.84 -3.91
N ASN A 181 24.21 -12.11 -4.09
CA ASN A 181 25.55 -12.60 -3.83
C ASN A 181 26.43 -11.56 -3.14
N THR A 182 26.20 -11.33 -1.84
CA THR A 182 27.04 -10.45 -1.02
C THR A 182 28.05 -11.26 -0.22
N ALA A 183 28.99 -10.56 0.43
CA ALA A 183 29.97 -11.21 1.30
C ALA A 183 29.33 -11.88 2.53
N ARG A 184 28.25 -11.33 3.06
CA ARG A 184 27.61 -11.79 4.31
C ARG A 184 26.33 -12.58 4.06
N SER A 185 25.75 -12.49 2.88
CA SER A 185 24.45 -13.07 2.56
C SER A 185 24.38 -13.51 1.10
N GLN A 186 23.95 -14.75 0.87
CA GLN A 186 23.77 -15.30 -0.47
C GLN A 186 22.41 -15.99 -0.55
N ALA A 187 21.61 -15.63 -1.54
CA ALA A 187 20.23 -16.09 -1.63
C ALA A 187 19.78 -16.27 -3.08
N VAL A 188 18.73 -17.06 -3.26
CA VAL A 188 18.02 -17.22 -4.52
C VAL A 188 16.52 -17.30 -4.27
N THR A 189 15.74 -16.67 -5.13
CA THR A 189 14.29 -16.84 -5.16
C THR A 189 13.79 -17.08 -6.59
N GLY A 190 12.75 -17.90 -6.72
CA GLY A 190 12.07 -18.18 -7.98
C GLY A 190 11.97 -19.66 -8.34
N LYS A 191 11.98 -19.97 -9.63
CA LYS A 191 11.68 -21.30 -10.19
C LYS A 191 12.87 -22.26 -10.07
N LEU A 192 13.13 -22.80 -8.88
CA LEU A 192 14.40 -23.47 -8.56
C LEU A 192 14.57 -24.85 -9.22
N ALA A 193 13.50 -25.63 -9.40
CA ALA A 193 13.57 -26.89 -10.15
C ALA A 193 14.07 -26.69 -11.58
N ALA A 194 13.62 -25.63 -12.25
CA ALA A 194 14.03 -25.31 -13.61
C ALA A 194 15.48 -24.82 -13.71
N ALA A 195 16.04 -24.28 -12.63
CA ALA A 195 17.40 -23.76 -12.59
C ALA A 195 18.48 -24.87 -12.53
N ASN A 196 18.12 -26.11 -12.15
CA ASN A 196 19.03 -27.25 -12.01
C ASN A 196 20.30 -26.95 -11.17
N GLY A 197 20.10 -26.19 -10.09
CA GLY A 197 21.15 -25.74 -9.19
C GLY A 197 21.67 -24.34 -9.51
N VAL A 198 21.69 -23.48 -8.49
CA VAL A 198 22.11 -22.08 -8.60
C VAL A 198 23.44 -21.88 -7.90
N GLU A 199 24.41 -21.38 -8.67
CA GLU A 199 25.76 -21.10 -8.22
C GLU A 199 25.88 -19.67 -7.67
N LEU A 200 26.31 -19.57 -6.42
CA LEU A 200 26.66 -18.34 -5.70
C LEU A 200 28.15 -18.37 -5.33
N LYS A 201 28.71 -17.32 -4.72
CA LYS A 201 30.16 -17.29 -4.43
C LYS A 201 30.57 -18.43 -3.48
N ASP A 202 29.92 -18.52 -2.33
CA ASP A 202 30.30 -19.43 -1.24
C ASP A 202 29.33 -20.61 -1.08
N VAL A 203 28.18 -20.57 -1.78
CA VAL A 203 27.17 -21.64 -1.72
C VAL A 203 26.71 -22.11 -3.10
N ARG A 204 26.19 -23.33 -3.17
CA ARG A 204 25.37 -23.80 -4.30
C ARG A 204 24.05 -24.32 -3.74
N ILE A 205 22.94 -23.87 -4.31
CA ILE A 205 21.58 -24.23 -3.88
C ILE A 205 20.93 -25.08 -4.95
N THR A 206 20.42 -26.27 -4.61
CA THR A 206 19.70 -27.16 -5.53
C THR A 206 18.35 -27.52 -4.93
N SER A 207 17.28 -27.51 -5.72
CA SER A 207 15.94 -27.87 -5.26
C SER A 207 15.12 -28.52 -6.37
N THR A 208 14.24 -29.45 -6.00
CA THR A 208 13.24 -30.07 -6.87
C THR A 208 11.87 -29.37 -6.78
N ASN A 209 11.70 -28.41 -5.87
CA ASN A 209 10.48 -27.62 -5.79
C ASN A 209 10.35 -26.68 -7.01
N GLU A 210 9.13 -26.54 -7.53
CA GLU A 210 8.85 -25.61 -8.63
C GLU A 210 9.28 -24.20 -8.26
N PHE A 211 8.87 -23.70 -7.08
CA PHE A 211 9.27 -22.41 -6.52
C PHE A 211 10.01 -22.61 -5.19
N GLY A 212 11.02 -21.78 -4.93
CA GLY A 212 11.67 -21.71 -3.64
C GLY A 212 12.34 -20.37 -3.39
N ASN A 213 12.44 -20.01 -2.11
CA ASN A 213 13.09 -18.82 -1.58
C ASN A 213 14.09 -19.26 -0.52
N ILE A 214 15.39 -19.24 -0.84
CA ILE A 214 16.44 -19.83 0.00
C ILE A 214 17.56 -18.81 0.21
N ALA A 215 17.86 -18.52 1.47
CA ALA A 215 18.91 -17.60 1.89
C ALA A 215 19.90 -18.29 2.84
N VAL A 216 21.19 -18.00 2.66
CA VAL A 216 22.27 -18.35 3.59
C VAL A 216 22.88 -17.04 4.07
N THR A 217 22.74 -16.73 5.36
CA THR A 217 23.17 -15.45 5.92
C THR A 217 24.06 -15.64 7.15
N SER A 218 25.11 -14.83 7.23
CA SER A 218 25.98 -14.72 8.39
C SER A 218 25.24 -14.08 9.56
N MET A 219 25.30 -14.71 10.73
CA MET A 219 24.64 -14.21 11.94
C MET A 219 25.59 -13.38 12.83
N ASP A 220 26.90 -13.48 12.61
CA ASP A 220 27.92 -12.76 13.38
C ASP A 220 28.50 -11.54 12.66
N GLY A 221 27.95 -11.20 11.48
CA GLY A 221 28.38 -10.06 10.67
C GLY A 221 29.67 -10.28 9.87
N SER A 222 30.34 -11.43 10.03
CA SER A 222 31.52 -11.77 9.24
C SER A 222 31.12 -12.26 7.84
N PRO A 223 32.00 -12.18 6.83
CA PRO A 223 31.76 -12.84 5.54
C PRO A 223 31.44 -14.34 5.71
N ILE A 224 30.55 -14.91 4.89
CA ILE A 224 30.09 -16.31 5.00
C ILE A 224 31.28 -17.28 5.08
N GLU A 225 32.29 -17.08 4.25
CA GLU A 225 33.55 -17.85 4.23
C GLU A 225 34.22 -17.99 5.61
N THR A 226 34.10 -16.97 6.47
CA THR A 226 34.73 -16.89 7.81
C THR A 226 33.76 -16.89 8.97
N SER A 227 32.47 -16.73 8.71
CA SER A 227 31.44 -16.67 9.74
C SER A 227 31.39 -17.98 10.52
N ARG A 228 31.27 -17.87 11.84
CA ARG A 228 31.17 -19.04 12.73
C ARG A 228 29.73 -19.53 12.88
N LYS A 229 28.76 -18.75 12.40
CA LYS A 229 27.34 -19.01 12.60
C LYS A 229 26.54 -18.53 11.39
N LEU A 230 25.92 -19.47 10.68
CA LEU A 230 25.08 -19.19 9.51
C LEU A 230 23.62 -19.59 9.79
N LEU A 231 22.69 -18.76 9.35
CA LEU A 231 21.28 -19.12 9.23
C LEU A 231 21.01 -19.48 7.77
N ILE A 232 20.53 -20.69 7.53
CA ILE A 232 19.88 -21.08 6.28
C ILE A 232 18.37 -20.95 6.48
N GLN A 233 17.75 -20.04 5.75
CA GLN A 233 16.30 -19.88 5.70
C GLN A 233 15.79 -20.40 4.36
N ALA A 234 14.78 -21.26 4.37
CA ALA A 234 14.21 -21.84 3.15
C ALA A 234 12.71 -21.94 3.22
N PHE A 235 12.04 -21.58 2.12
CA PHE A 235 10.60 -21.60 2.02
C PHE A 235 10.15 -21.84 0.58
N THR A 236 8.91 -22.29 0.41
CA THR A 236 8.27 -22.50 -0.90
C THR A 236 7.00 -21.66 -1.01
N GLU A 237 5.86 -22.21 -0.62
CA GLU A 237 4.53 -21.58 -0.64
C GLU A 237 3.75 -21.95 0.62
N ASN A 238 2.75 -21.12 0.96
CA ASN A 238 1.75 -21.46 1.95
C ASN A 238 0.33 -21.33 1.43
N ILE A 239 -0.56 -22.16 1.95
CA ILE A 239 -2.02 -22.10 1.74
C ILE A 239 -2.73 -22.51 3.03
N PRO A 240 -3.95 -22.02 3.31
CA PRO A 240 -4.75 -22.59 4.39
C PRO A 240 -5.04 -24.08 4.14
N TYR A 241 -5.14 -24.88 5.21
CA TYR A 241 -5.59 -26.26 5.11
C TYR A 241 -6.98 -26.33 4.48
N GLY A 242 -7.19 -27.23 3.51
CA GLY A 242 -8.47 -27.29 2.78
C GLY A 242 -8.69 -26.21 1.72
N PHE A 243 -7.70 -25.34 1.42
CA PHE A 243 -7.80 -24.42 0.27
C PHE A 243 -7.88 -25.23 -1.03
N ARG A 244 -8.83 -24.89 -1.91
CA ARG A 244 -9.06 -25.60 -3.18
C ARG A 244 -9.26 -24.61 -4.31
N THR A 245 -8.68 -24.98 -5.44
CA THR A 245 -8.83 -24.26 -6.70
C THR A 245 -9.06 -25.22 -7.85
N GLU A 246 -9.66 -24.73 -8.93
CA GLU A 246 -9.79 -25.43 -10.21
C GLU A 246 -9.21 -24.59 -11.34
N ALA A 247 -8.89 -25.20 -12.47
CA ALA A 247 -8.46 -24.46 -13.65
C ALA A 247 -9.62 -23.62 -14.20
N SER A 248 -9.36 -22.38 -14.54
CA SER A 248 -10.33 -21.49 -15.20
C SER A 248 -9.72 -21.03 -16.52
N GLY A 249 -10.09 -21.71 -17.62
CA GLY A 249 -9.46 -21.50 -18.93
C GLY A 249 -8.11 -22.24 -19.09
N THR A 250 -7.32 -21.81 -20.07
CA THR A 250 -6.07 -22.49 -20.50
C THR A 250 -4.80 -21.67 -20.29
N ASP A 251 -4.92 -20.45 -19.78
CA ASP A 251 -3.82 -19.48 -19.64
C ASP A 251 -3.08 -19.56 -18.28
N GLY A 252 -3.45 -20.54 -17.44
CA GLY A 252 -2.92 -20.72 -16.10
C GLY A 252 -3.78 -20.09 -14.99
N THR A 253 -4.87 -19.40 -15.34
CA THR A 253 -5.79 -18.83 -14.36
C THR A 253 -6.48 -19.94 -13.54
N ARG A 254 -6.63 -19.69 -12.24
CA ARG A 254 -7.25 -20.57 -11.25
C ARG A 254 -8.49 -19.90 -10.68
N LYS A 255 -9.53 -20.69 -10.44
CA LYS A 255 -10.74 -20.26 -9.71
C LYS A 255 -10.73 -20.87 -8.31
N ILE A 256 -11.01 -20.06 -7.30
CA ILE A 256 -11.11 -20.50 -5.91
C ILE A 256 -12.43 -21.23 -5.71
N THR A 257 -12.37 -22.48 -5.24
CA THR A 257 -13.56 -23.31 -4.94
C THR A 257 -13.75 -23.54 -3.44
N ALA A 258 -12.69 -23.39 -2.63
CA ALA A 258 -12.77 -23.32 -1.18
C ALA A 258 -11.61 -22.51 -0.61
N LEU A 259 -11.88 -21.65 0.38
CA LEU A 259 -10.87 -20.81 1.05
C LEU A 259 -10.02 -21.57 2.07
N GLY A 260 -10.47 -22.77 2.49
CA GLY A 260 -9.81 -23.51 3.57
C GLY A 260 -9.91 -22.82 4.93
N GLY A 261 -9.04 -23.22 5.85
CA GLY A 261 -8.92 -22.67 7.20
C GLY A 261 -7.60 -23.06 7.87
N GLY A 262 -7.50 -22.82 9.18
CA GLY A 262 -6.32 -23.17 9.95
C GLY A 262 -6.06 -24.68 10.03
N PRO A 263 -4.81 -25.11 10.22
CA PRO A 263 -3.61 -24.27 10.28
C PRO A 263 -3.14 -23.86 8.88
N MET A 264 -2.25 -22.89 8.80
CA MET A 264 -1.55 -22.62 7.54
C MET A 264 -0.70 -23.86 7.19
N ASN A 265 -0.79 -24.31 5.95
CA ASN A 265 0.00 -25.42 5.42
C ASN A 265 1.17 -24.85 4.61
N VAL A 266 2.39 -25.30 4.90
CA VAL A 266 3.60 -24.91 4.17
C VAL A 266 4.06 -26.10 3.33
N ARG A 267 4.32 -25.89 2.04
CA ARG A 267 4.77 -26.98 1.16
C ARG A 267 6.18 -27.41 1.60
N ASN A 268 6.40 -28.73 1.64
CA ASN A 268 7.67 -29.33 2.00
C ASN A 268 8.80 -28.77 1.13
N ILE A 269 9.88 -28.34 1.77
CA ILE A 269 11.10 -27.96 1.06
C ILE A 269 11.90 -29.23 0.73
N GLU A 270 12.24 -29.36 -0.54
CA GLU A 270 13.08 -30.41 -1.12
C GLU A 270 14.30 -29.74 -1.74
N ALA A 271 15.25 -29.38 -0.89
CA ALA A 271 16.43 -28.62 -1.30
C ALA A 271 17.68 -29.03 -0.53
N THR A 272 18.82 -28.74 -1.15
CA THR A 272 20.14 -29.01 -0.62
C THR A 272 21.01 -27.76 -0.79
N VAL A 273 21.77 -27.43 0.25
CA VAL A 273 22.74 -26.33 0.24
C VAL A 273 24.15 -26.91 0.38
N LEU A 274 24.99 -26.71 -0.64
CA LEU A 274 26.41 -26.96 -0.57
C LEU A 274 27.12 -25.70 -0.07
N LEU A 275 27.75 -25.80 1.10
CA LEU A 275 28.61 -24.78 1.70
C LEU A 275 30.06 -25.04 1.23
N LYS A 276 30.53 -24.22 0.29
CA LYS A 276 31.78 -24.47 -0.44
C LYS A 276 32.99 -24.26 0.44
N GLN A 277 33.91 -25.23 0.41
CA GLN A 277 35.19 -25.21 1.13
C GLN A 277 35.08 -25.06 2.67
N MET A 278 33.88 -25.20 3.25
CA MET A 278 33.63 -25.10 4.70
C MET A 278 33.66 -26.47 5.38
N ASN A 279 34.82 -27.14 5.35
CA ASN A 279 34.99 -28.46 5.96
C ASN A 279 35.08 -28.43 7.50
N ASP A 280 35.03 -27.23 8.09
CA ASP A 280 35.14 -26.94 9.53
C ASP A 280 33.77 -26.78 10.22
N ILE A 281 32.67 -27.16 9.54
CA ILE A 281 31.33 -27.20 10.13
C ILE A 281 31.27 -28.27 11.22
N SER A 282 30.93 -27.84 12.43
CA SER A 282 30.87 -28.70 13.60
C SER A 282 29.47 -29.26 13.85
N LYS A 283 28.42 -28.45 13.63
CA LYS A 283 27.03 -28.82 13.93
C LYS A 283 26.07 -28.15 12.95
N VAL A 284 24.95 -28.83 12.70
CA VAL A 284 23.81 -28.31 11.95
C VAL A 284 22.55 -28.66 12.71
N TYR A 285 21.64 -27.71 12.87
CA TYR A 285 20.40 -27.89 13.63
C TYR A 285 19.19 -27.45 12.81
N ALA A 286 18.13 -28.26 12.85
CA ALA A 286 16.79 -27.81 12.46
C ALA A 286 16.20 -27.00 13.63
N LEU A 287 15.66 -25.82 13.33
CA LEU A 287 14.99 -24.99 14.33
C LEU A 287 13.46 -25.10 14.16
N ASP A 288 12.69 -24.76 15.18
CA ASP A 288 11.24 -24.56 15.05
C ASP A 288 10.93 -23.20 14.43
N SER A 289 9.65 -22.92 14.17
CA SER A 289 9.19 -21.63 13.64
C SER A 289 9.52 -20.42 14.54
N ASN A 290 9.87 -20.63 15.81
CA ASN A 290 10.33 -19.58 16.72
C ASN A 290 11.86 -19.53 16.84
N GLY A 291 12.60 -20.33 16.07
CA GLY A 291 14.05 -20.41 16.08
C GLY A 291 14.66 -21.29 17.17
N ARG A 292 13.86 -22.05 17.92
CA ARG A 292 14.37 -22.97 18.96
C ARG A 292 14.94 -24.22 18.32
N VAL A 293 16.07 -24.73 18.82
CA VAL A 293 16.65 -25.98 18.32
C VAL A 293 15.69 -27.15 18.57
N GLN A 294 15.26 -27.82 17.50
CA GLN A 294 14.45 -29.04 17.58
C GLN A 294 15.32 -30.30 17.58
N ARG A 295 16.26 -30.36 16.65
CA ARG A 295 17.10 -31.55 16.43
C ARG A 295 18.39 -31.21 15.70
N GLU A 296 19.43 -31.99 15.97
CA GLU A 296 20.68 -31.98 15.20
C GLU A 296 20.49 -32.75 13.88
N LEU A 297 21.07 -32.23 12.80
CA LEU A 297 21.08 -32.82 11.47
C LEU A 297 22.45 -33.40 11.14
N PRO A 298 22.51 -34.46 10.32
CA PRO A 298 23.79 -35.05 9.91
C PRO A 298 24.61 -34.10 9.03
N VAL A 299 25.89 -33.95 9.36
CA VAL A 299 26.86 -33.21 8.54
C VAL A 299 27.41 -34.13 7.45
N THR A 300 27.12 -33.83 6.17
CA THR A 300 27.61 -34.62 5.04
C THR A 300 28.75 -33.89 4.33
N THR A 301 29.98 -34.36 4.53
CA THR A 301 31.15 -33.80 3.83
C THR A 301 31.26 -34.40 2.43
N VAL A 302 31.50 -33.55 1.42
CA VAL A 302 31.67 -33.95 0.02
C VAL A 302 32.95 -33.32 -0.54
N SER A 303 33.36 -33.73 -1.74
CA SER A 303 34.46 -33.06 -2.44
C SER A 303 34.09 -31.59 -2.70
N GLY A 304 34.81 -30.67 -2.06
CA GLY A 304 34.63 -29.23 -2.22
C GLY A 304 33.77 -28.55 -1.15
N GLY A 305 33.38 -29.22 -0.06
CA GLY A 305 32.73 -28.59 1.09
C GLY A 305 31.77 -29.51 1.85
N VAL A 306 30.76 -28.92 2.47
CA VAL A 306 29.74 -29.64 3.24
C VAL A 306 28.37 -29.42 2.62
N THR A 307 27.63 -30.50 2.50
CA THR A 307 26.27 -30.51 1.98
C THR A 307 25.28 -30.60 3.15
N VAL A 308 24.34 -29.67 3.20
CA VAL A 308 23.21 -29.65 4.14
C VAL A 308 21.95 -30.00 3.38
N GLN A 309 21.37 -31.17 3.67
CA GLN A 309 20.02 -31.50 3.24
C GLN A 309 19.03 -30.73 4.10
N LEU A 310 18.23 -29.85 3.49
CA LEU A 310 17.26 -29.07 4.24
C LEU A 310 16.13 -29.97 4.74
N PRO A 311 15.70 -29.85 6.01
CA PRO A 311 14.57 -30.61 6.50
C PRO A 311 13.26 -30.09 5.90
N ALA A 312 12.37 -31.01 5.53
CA ALA A 312 11.13 -30.69 4.85
C ALA A 312 10.13 -29.86 5.70
N ASP A 313 10.24 -29.94 7.02
CA ASP A 313 9.27 -29.52 8.05
C ASP A 313 9.73 -28.30 8.86
N THR A 314 10.69 -27.51 8.36
CA THR A 314 11.11 -26.26 9.00
C THR A 314 11.53 -25.21 7.97
N MET A 315 11.41 -23.94 8.35
CA MET A 315 11.92 -22.80 7.57
C MET A 315 13.39 -22.46 7.90
N TYR A 316 13.90 -22.89 9.05
CA TYR A 316 15.19 -22.41 9.56
C TYR A 316 16.13 -23.55 9.93
N THR A 317 17.36 -23.45 9.44
CA THR A 317 18.47 -24.35 9.77
C THR A 317 19.67 -23.53 10.23
N LEU A 318 20.18 -23.84 11.42
CA LEU A 318 21.37 -23.20 11.99
C LEU A 318 22.61 -24.03 11.66
N VAL A 319 23.70 -23.38 11.23
CA VAL A 319 25.01 -24.00 11.00
C VAL A 319 26.04 -23.36 11.92
N GLU A 320 26.74 -24.19 12.70
CA GLU A 320 27.84 -23.78 13.57
C GLU A 320 29.18 -24.30 13.03
N ARG A 321 30.23 -23.48 13.15
CA ARG A 321 31.59 -23.80 12.71
C ARG A 321 32.60 -23.69 13.84
N ASN A 322 33.71 -24.43 13.72
CA ASN A 322 34.86 -24.37 14.63
C ASN A 322 34.54 -24.67 16.11
N GLY A 323 33.50 -25.45 16.40
CA GLY A 323 33.14 -25.82 17.76
C GLY A 323 32.63 -24.65 18.62
N LEU A 324 32.23 -23.54 17.99
CA LEU A 324 31.52 -22.46 18.67
C LEU A 324 30.12 -22.98 19.02
N GLN A 325 29.88 -23.25 20.30
CA GLN A 325 28.55 -23.53 20.79
C GLN A 325 27.78 -22.20 20.90
N ASP A 326 26.64 -22.11 20.23
CA ASP A 326 25.72 -21.00 20.40
C ASP A 326 25.18 -21.00 21.85
N PRO A 327 25.32 -19.88 22.60
CA PRO A 327 24.76 -19.78 23.95
C PRO A 327 23.23 -19.94 23.98
N TYR A 328 22.57 -19.84 22.83
CA TYR A 328 21.12 -19.98 22.63
C TYR A 328 20.70 -21.32 22.01
N VAL A 329 21.55 -22.35 22.08
CA VAL A 329 21.14 -23.76 22.02
C VAL A 329 20.89 -24.22 23.47
N PRO A 330 19.75 -23.87 24.12
CA PRO A 330 19.50 -24.27 25.50
C PRO A 330 19.22 -25.77 25.59
N ALA A 331 19.31 -26.29 26.82
CA ALA A 331 18.76 -27.59 27.18
C ALA A 331 17.28 -27.70 26.73
N PRO A 332 16.79 -28.92 26.41
CA PRO A 332 15.39 -29.12 26.02
C PRO A 332 14.45 -28.44 27.00
N ILE A 333 13.58 -27.56 26.50
CA ILE A 333 12.54 -26.96 27.34
C ILE A 333 11.60 -28.09 27.74
N VAL A 334 11.55 -28.39 29.03
CA VAL A 334 10.54 -29.28 29.58
C VAL A 334 9.23 -28.51 29.56
N ASN A 335 8.44 -28.69 28.50
CA ASN A 335 7.07 -28.21 28.45
C ASN A 335 6.29 -28.91 29.57
N LYS A 336 6.04 -28.18 30.66
CA LYS A 336 5.06 -28.62 31.65
C LYS A 336 3.68 -28.65 30.96
N PRO A 337 2.83 -29.64 31.26
CA PRO A 337 1.45 -29.60 30.81
C PRO A 337 0.82 -28.25 31.17
N PRO A 338 0.06 -27.63 30.26
CA PRO A 338 -0.58 -26.37 30.55
C PRO A 338 -1.59 -26.55 31.68
N VAL A 339 -1.73 -25.49 32.47
CA VAL A 339 -2.64 -25.40 33.59
C VAL A 339 -3.81 -24.57 33.11
N TYR A 340 -4.92 -25.25 32.88
CA TYR A 340 -6.14 -24.62 32.41
C TYR A 340 -7.39 -25.29 32.97
N VAL A 341 -8.49 -24.55 32.93
CA VAL A 341 -9.84 -25.02 33.22
C VAL A 341 -10.69 -24.70 32.00
N TRP A 342 -11.31 -25.72 31.41
CA TRP A 342 -12.23 -25.60 30.29
C TRP A 342 -13.60 -26.07 30.74
N TRP A 343 -14.65 -25.32 30.42
CA TRP A 343 -16.02 -25.75 30.64
C TRP A 343 -16.96 -25.26 29.54
N GLU A 344 -18.01 -26.05 29.31
CA GLU A 344 -18.95 -25.84 28.21
C GLU A 344 -20.05 -24.85 28.59
N GLY A 345 -20.43 -23.99 27.64
CA GLY A 345 -21.41 -22.95 27.85
C GLY A 345 -22.82 -23.49 28.09
N GLU A 346 -23.19 -24.55 27.38
CA GLU A 346 -24.45 -25.29 27.49
C GLU A 346 -24.58 -26.15 28.76
N SER A 347 -23.53 -26.20 29.60
CA SER A 347 -23.49 -27.02 30.82
C SER A 347 -23.53 -26.22 32.14
N PRO A 348 -24.47 -25.28 32.36
CA PRO A 348 -24.59 -24.59 33.63
C PRO A 348 -25.21 -25.48 34.71
N VAL A 349 -24.86 -25.24 35.98
CA VAL A 349 -25.54 -25.86 37.13
C VAL A 349 -26.95 -25.29 37.34
N SER A 350 -27.19 -24.06 36.87
CA SER A 350 -28.50 -23.41 36.87
C SER A 350 -28.56 -22.36 35.76
N THR A 351 -29.67 -22.29 35.03
CA THR A 351 -29.91 -21.25 34.02
C THR A 351 -31.39 -21.02 33.78
N ASN A 352 -31.75 -19.79 33.38
CA ASN A 352 -33.06 -19.45 32.82
C ASN A 352 -33.02 -19.15 31.30
N PHE A 353 -31.89 -19.36 30.60
CA PHE A 353 -31.79 -19.14 29.14
C PHE A 353 -32.80 -19.98 28.35
N GLY A 354 -33.01 -21.25 28.74
CA GLY A 354 -33.95 -22.14 28.07
C GLY A 354 -35.42 -21.69 28.10
N GLN A 355 -35.76 -20.68 28.90
CA GLN A 355 -37.09 -20.03 28.85
C GLN A 355 -37.26 -19.11 27.63
N PHE A 356 -36.15 -18.79 26.95
CA PHE A 356 -36.05 -17.80 25.89
C PHE A 356 -35.28 -18.31 24.64
N ALA A 357 -34.84 -19.58 24.63
CA ALA A 357 -34.09 -20.18 23.52
C ALA A 357 -34.95 -20.27 22.23
N ASN A 358 -34.32 -20.09 21.07
CA ASN A 358 -35.00 -20.08 19.76
C ASN A 358 -34.47 -21.22 18.87
N SER A 359 -35.37 -21.94 18.20
CA SER A 359 -35.02 -23.01 17.27
C SER A 359 -34.10 -22.59 16.14
N ASP A 360 -34.02 -21.31 15.78
CA ASP A 360 -33.17 -20.84 14.66
C ASP A 360 -31.69 -20.63 15.05
N PHE A 361 -31.38 -20.54 16.35
CA PHE A 361 -30.01 -20.40 16.91
C PHE A 361 -29.49 -21.68 17.57
N GLY A 362 -30.37 -22.66 17.82
CA GLY A 362 -29.98 -23.96 18.35
C GLY A 362 -28.98 -24.69 17.43
N ALA A 363 -28.11 -25.49 18.04
CA ALA A 363 -27.06 -26.23 17.35
C ALA A 363 -27.62 -27.25 16.32
N GLU A 364 -28.87 -27.68 16.46
CA GLU A 364 -29.60 -28.51 15.49
C GLU A 364 -29.75 -27.85 14.12
N THR A 365 -29.66 -26.52 14.04
CA THR A 365 -29.70 -25.78 12.77
C THR A 365 -28.38 -25.74 12.02
N LEU A 366 -27.35 -26.38 12.57
CA LEU A 366 -25.98 -26.41 12.05
C LEU A 366 -25.57 -27.83 11.61
N PRO A 367 -26.34 -28.51 10.72
CA PRO A 367 -26.17 -29.94 10.46
C PRO A 367 -24.79 -30.32 9.92
N THR A 368 -24.09 -29.40 9.27
CA THR A 368 -22.76 -29.63 8.68
C THR A 368 -21.61 -29.06 9.52
N THR A 369 -21.88 -28.13 10.44
CA THR A 369 -20.87 -27.34 11.16
C THR A 369 -20.99 -27.44 12.67
N ARG A 370 -21.95 -28.20 13.21
CA ARG A 370 -22.12 -28.47 14.64
C ARG A 370 -20.83 -28.98 15.32
N HIS A 371 -20.00 -29.71 14.60
CA HIS A 371 -18.70 -30.19 15.08
C HIS A 371 -17.67 -29.09 15.35
N LEU A 372 -17.95 -27.84 14.93
CA LEU A 372 -17.13 -26.67 15.22
C LEU A 372 -17.51 -25.97 16.54
N LEU A 373 -18.62 -26.37 17.17
CA LEU A 373 -18.99 -25.99 18.53
C LEU A 373 -18.34 -26.92 19.54
N SER A 374 -17.97 -26.38 20.69
CA SER A 374 -17.47 -27.18 21.81
C SER A 374 -18.62 -28.01 22.37
N GLY A 375 -18.36 -29.28 22.69
CA GLY A 375 -19.45 -30.22 23.04
C GLY A 375 -20.47 -30.50 21.92
N GLY A 376 -20.36 -29.82 20.77
CA GLY A 376 -21.36 -29.84 19.70
C GLY A 376 -22.64 -29.09 20.05
N ASP A 377 -22.64 -28.20 21.04
CA ASP A 377 -23.81 -27.38 21.39
C ASP A 377 -23.36 -26.03 21.97
N TRP A 378 -24.30 -25.15 22.29
CA TRP A 378 -24.01 -23.91 23.00
C TRP A 378 -25.23 -23.42 23.77
N LEU A 379 -25.04 -22.61 24.81
CA LEU A 379 -26.15 -21.97 25.52
C LEU A 379 -26.64 -20.77 24.73
N ASP A 380 -27.81 -20.89 24.08
CA ASP A 380 -28.32 -19.87 23.17
C ASP A 380 -29.54 -19.09 23.69
N LEU A 381 -29.68 -17.89 23.12
CA LEU A 381 -30.80 -16.97 23.23
C LEU A 381 -31.00 -16.37 21.84
N GLY A 382 -32.13 -16.67 21.20
CA GLY A 382 -32.52 -16.01 19.96
C GLY A 382 -33.05 -14.60 20.19
N PRO A 383 -33.33 -13.83 19.12
CA PRO A 383 -33.77 -12.45 19.23
C PRO A 383 -34.96 -12.27 20.19
N THR A 384 -34.69 -11.71 21.36
CA THR A 384 -35.67 -11.56 22.45
C THR A 384 -35.42 -10.27 23.23
N GLN A 385 -36.48 -9.63 23.72
CA GLN A 385 -36.36 -8.49 24.63
C GLN A 385 -35.94 -8.97 26.02
N VAL A 386 -34.77 -8.53 26.50
CA VAL A 386 -34.28 -8.85 27.85
C VAL A 386 -34.96 -7.95 28.89
N ASP A 387 -35.58 -8.57 29.89
CA ASP A 387 -36.07 -7.90 31.09
C ASP A 387 -34.93 -7.72 32.10
N GLU A 388 -34.56 -6.47 32.39
CA GLU A 388 -33.51 -6.15 33.36
C GLU A 388 -33.84 -6.60 34.79
N ALA A 389 -35.12 -6.77 35.14
CA ALA A 389 -35.51 -7.27 36.45
C ALA A 389 -35.24 -8.78 36.60
N ASN A 390 -35.22 -9.51 35.48
CA ASN A 390 -34.97 -10.96 35.44
C ASN A 390 -34.19 -11.34 34.16
N PRO A 391 -32.93 -10.88 34.03
CA PRO A 391 -32.17 -11.11 32.82
C PRO A 391 -31.84 -12.61 32.66
N PRO A 392 -31.68 -13.10 31.41
CA PRO A 392 -31.13 -14.43 31.20
C PRO A 392 -29.75 -14.54 31.87
N SER A 393 -29.58 -15.62 32.62
CA SER A 393 -28.45 -15.84 33.51
C SER A 393 -28.08 -17.31 33.54
N ALA A 394 -26.81 -17.57 33.80
CA ALA A 394 -26.29 -18.91 33.97
C ALA A 394 -25.26 -18.92 35.10
N THR A 395 -25.26 -20.01 35.86
CA THR A 395 -24.30 -20.26 36.92
C THR A 395 -23.56 -21.56 36.62
N TYR A 396 -22.24 -21.53 36.78
CA TYR A 396 -21.35 -22.67 36.56
C TYR A 396 -20.55 -22.94 37.83
N GLU A 397 -20.19 -24.20 38.05
CA GLU A 397 -19.24 -24.59 39.09
C GLU A 397 -17.99 -25.14 38.42
N ILE A 398 -16.84 -24.55 38.74
CA ILE A 398 -15.55 -24.96 38.19
C ILE A 398 -14.61 -25.37 39.31
N ASN A 399 -13.63 -26.22 39.00
CA ASN A 399 -12.59 -26.60 39.93
C ASN A 399 -11.23 -26.10 39.43
N VAL A 400 -10.67 -25.13 40.13
CA VAL A 400 -9.38 -24.51 39.80
C VAL A 400 -8.25 -25.37 40.38
N PRO A 401 -7.27 -25.81 39.57
CA PRO A 401 -6.29 -26.82 39.98
C PRO A 401 -5.20 -26.26 40.91
N GLU A 402 -4.83 -24.99 40.76
CA GLU A 402 -3.77 -24.37 41.55
C GLU A 402 -3.97 -22.86 41.70
N ASN A 403 -3.26 -22.27 42.67
CA ASN A 403 -3.31 -20.84 42.94
C ASN A 403 -2.66 -20.05 41.79
N GLY A 404 -3.23 -18.92 41.41
CA GLY A 404 -2.55 -17.99 40.50
C GLY A 404 -3.41 -16.93 39.85
N GLN A 405 -2.77 -16.15 38.98
CA GLN A 405 -3.43 -15.30 38.00
C GLN A 405 -3.71 -16.14 36.75
N TYR A 406 -4.95 -16.08 36.28
CA TYR A 406 -5.42 -16.75 35.07
C TYR A 406 -5.87 -15.71 34.05
N SER A 407 -5.51 -15.91 32.79
CA SER A 407 -6.19 -15.27 31.68
C SER A 407 -7.54 -15.96 31.47
N PHE A 408 -8.60 -15.18 31.40
CA PHE A 408 -9.95 -15.69 31.24
C PHE A 408 -10.48 -15.36 29.83
N PHE A 409 -11.06 -16.35 29.17
CA PHE A 409 -11.63 -16.23 27.83
C PHE A 409 -13.03 -16.84 27.77
N VAL A 410 -13.84 -16.33 26.85
CA VAL A 410 -15.14 -16.89 26.48
C VAL A 410 -15.23 -17.04 24.98
N ARG A 411 -15.80 -18.16 24.52
CA ARG A 411 -16.19 -18.39 23.13
C ARG A 411 -17.69 -18.15 23.01
N LYS A 412 -18.06 -17.16 22.21
CA LYS A 412 -19.44 -16.67 22.10
C LYS A 412 -19.82 -16.27 20.68
N PHE A 413 -21.11 -16.06 20.45
CA PHE A 413 -21.61 -15.55 19.18
C PHE A 413 -21.25 -14.06 18.99
N TRP A 414 -20.22 -13.79 18.17
CA TRP A 414 -19.81 -12.46 17.70
C TRP A 414 -19.74 -11.39 18.81
N LEU A 415 -20.03 -10.13 18.48
CA LEU A 415 -20.15 -9.03 19.44
C LEU A 415 -21.50 -9.01 20.18
N HIS A 416 -22.39 -10.00 19.93
CA HIS A 416 -23.71 -10.09 20.56
C HIS A 416 -23.66 -10.65 21.97
N GLY A 417 -24.69 -10.37 22.76
CA GLY A 417 -24.79 -10.84 24.14
C GLY A 417 -23.70 -10.23 25.02
N PRO A 418 -23.61 -8.89 25.16
CA PRO A 418 -22.89 -8.28 26.26
C PRO A 418 -23.50 -8.78 27.57
N PHE A 419 -22.65 -9.05 28.56
CA PHE A 419 -23.10 -9.59 29.84
C PHE A 419 -22.25 -9.09 30.99
N HIS A 420 -22.87 -9.07 32.16
CA HIS A 420 -22.15 -9.00 33.41
C HIS A 420 -21.65 -10.39 33.81
N TRP A 421 -20.47 -10.45 34.42
CA TRP A 421 -19.89 -11.68 34.92
C TRP A 421 -19.16 -11.49 36.26
N ARG A 422 -19.02 -12.56 37.05
CA ARG A 422 -18.23 -12.56 38.29
C ARG A 422 -17.86 -13.98 38.74
N PHE A 423 -16.88 -14.05 39.64
CA PHE A 423 -16.55 -15.26 40.40
C PHE A 423 -16.93 -15.08 41.88
N ASP A 424 -17.40 -16.16 42.52
CA ASP A 424 -17.63 -16.30 43.97
C ASP A 424 -18.44 -15.17 44.62
N GLY A 425 -19.45 -14.66 43.91
CA GLY A 425 -20.28 -13.56 44.41
C GLY A 425 -19.57 -12.20 44.52
N GLY A 426 -18.39 -12.05 43.91
CA GLY A 426 -17.64 -10.80 43.84
C GLY A 426 -18.34 -9.68 43.06
N GLU A 427 -17.60 -8.61 42.75
CA GLU A 427 -18.13 -7.51 41.96
C GLU A 427 -18.44 -7.95 40.52
N TRP A 428 -19.57 -7.46 40.00
CA TRP A 428 -19.94 -7.66 38.60
C TRP A 428 -18.99 -6.86 37.70
N LYS A 429 -18.33 -7.56 36.78
CA LYS A 429 -17.59 -6.98 35.68
C LYS A 429 -18.44 -7.04 34.41
N THR A 430 -18.14 -6.20 33.43
CA THR A 430 -18.92 -6.10 32.18
C THR A 430 -18.05 -6.53 31.01
N LEU A 431 -18.61 -7.39 30.15
CA LEU A 431 -18.15 -7.57 28.78
C LEU A 431 -19.11 -6.80 27.87
N ASP A 432 -18.60 -5.77 27.20
CA ASP A 432 -19.38 -4.95 26.27
C ASP A 432 -19.27 -5.46 24.82
N ARG A 433 -19.87 -4.72 23.87
CA ARG A 433 -19.80 -5.02 22.44
C ARG A 433 -18.51 -4.52 21.77
N ASN A 434 -17.77 -3.61 22.39
CA ASN A 434 -16.59 -2.97 21.85
C ASN A 434 -15.32 -3.76 22.22
N ILE A 435 -15.35 -5.07 21.93
CA ILE A 435 -14.29 -6.01 22.25
C ILE A 435 -13.66 -6.61 20.99
N THR A 436 -12.35 -6.84 21.02
CA THR A 436 -11.62 -7.49 19.93
C THR A 436 -11.93 -8.99 19.89
N LEU A 437 -12.31 -9.49 18.72
CA LEU A 437 -12.41 -10.92 18.46
C LEU A 437 -11.01 -11.51 18.23
N LEU A 438 -10.63 -12.50 19.03
CA LEU A 438 -9.33 -13.18 18.93
C LEU A 438 -9.33 -14.28 17.84
N ASP A 439 -10.51 -14.81 17.52
CA ASP A 439 -10.74 -15.85 16.52
C ASP A 439 -12.10 -15.67 15.83
N ASP A 440 -12.26 -16.22 14.61
CA ASP A 440 -13.58 -16.39 14.01
C ASP A 440 -13.77 -17.78 13.40
N THR A 441 -14.72 -18.53 13.97
CA THR A 441 -15.19 -19.79 13.41
C THR A 441 -16.62 -19.61 12.89
N PHE A 442 -16.79 -19.44 11.58
CA PHE A 442 -18.14 -19.34 10.99
C PHE A 442 -18.82 -20.71 10.97
N LEU A 443 -20.01 -20.78 11.58
CA LEU A 443 -20.87 -21.96 11.60
C LEU A 443 -21.83 -21.95 10.40
N ARG A 444 -22.29 -20.76 10.00
CA ARG A 444 -22.95 -20.48 8.71
C ARG A 444 -22.84 -18.98 8.41
N ARG A 445 -23.40 -18.51 7.30
CA ARG A 445 -23.39 -17.08 6.96
C ARG A 445 -23.96 -16.25 8.13
N PHE A 446 -23.19 -15.24 8.58
CA PHE A 446 -23.50 -14.34 9.70
C PHE A 446 -23.60 -14.98 11.11
N ILE A 447 -23.35 -16.29 11.26
CA ILE A 447 -23.33 -16.95 12.57
C ILE A 447 -21.98 -17.61 12.78
N GLY A 448 -21.26 -17.17 13.80
CA GLY A 448 -19.95 -17.71 14.15
C GLY A 448 -19.75 -17.86 15.66
N ALA A 449 -18.75 -18.64 16.04
CA ALA A 449 -18.26 -18.76 17.41
C ALA A 449 -16.88 -18.10 17.48
N ASN A 450 -16.75 -17.09 18.33
CA ASN A 450 -15.59 -16.20 18.42
C ASN A 450 -15.05 -16.18 19.83
N TRP A 451 -13.72 -16.26 19.97
CA TRP A 451 -13.06 -16.07 21.25
C TRP A 451 -12.87 -14.59 21.56
N VAL A 452 -13.12 -14.20 22.81
CA VAL A 452 -12.80 -12.87 23.34
C VAL A 452 -12.09 -13.00 24.70
N SER A 453 -11.23 -12.03 25.00
CA SER A 453 -10.58 -11.92 26.32
C SER A 453 -11.53 -11.29 27.34
N MET A 454 -11.51 -11.83 28.55
CA MET A 454 -12.21 -11.31 29.74
C MET A 454 -11.23 -10.69 30.74
N GLY A 455 -9.95 -10.59 30.37
CA GLY A 455 -8.86 -10.11 31.21
C GLY A 455 -8.37 -11.12 32.26
N GLY A 456 -7.59 -10.62 33.21
CA GLY A 456 -6.99 -11.43 34.28
C GLY A 456 -7.92 -11.64 35.48
N VAL A 457 -7.89 -12.85 36.04
CA VAL A 457 -8.58 -13.20 37.30
C VAL A 457 -7.64 -13.95 38.26
N ALA A 458 -7.67 -13.53 39.52
CA ALA A 458 -6.93 -14.20 40.59
C ALA A 458 -7.82 -15.27 41.22
N LEU A 459 -7.40 -16.53 41.19
CA LEU A 459 -8.17 -17.65 41.75
C LEU A 459 -7.29 -18.57 42.60
N THR A 460 -7.89 -19.10 43.66
CA THR A 460 -7.27 -20.10 44.55
C THR A 460 -7.54 -21.52 44.03
N PRO A 461 -6.81 -22.55 44.50
CA PRO A 461 -7.17 -23.93 44.20
C PRO A 461 -8.51 -24.30 44.87
N GLY A 462 -9.36 -25.05 44.17
CA GLY A 462 -10.61 -25.57 44.70
C GLY A 462 -11.83 -25.19 43.87
N LYS A 463 -13.01 -25.34 44.47
CA LYS A 463 -14.29 -25.10 43.82
C LYS A 463 -14.62 -23.61 43.80
N HIS A 464 -15.00 -23.10 42.64
CA HIS A 464 -15.39 -21.71 42.40
C HIS A 464 -16.74 -21.65 41.67
N THR A 465 -17.50 -20.60 41.93
CA THR A 465 -18.78 -20.33 41.25
C THR A 465 -18.57 -19.21 40.24
N PHE A 466 -18.89 -19.47 38.97
CA PHE A 466 -18.87 -18.47 37.90
C PHE A 466 -20.31 -18.13 37.50
N GLU A 467 -20.62 -16.84 37.43
CA GLU A 467 -21.97 -16.35 37.13
C GLU A 467 -21.93 -15.37 35.96
N ILE A 468 -22.96 -15.43 35.11
CA ILE A 468 -23.21 -14.45 34.05
C ILE A 468 -24.65 -13.95 34.05
N LYS A 469 -24.86 -12.74 33.55
CA LYS A 469 -26.18 -12.13 33.33
C LYS A 469 -26.16 -11.30 32.05
N LEU A 470 -27.00 -11.63 31.08
CA LEU A 470 -27.12 -10.83 29.86
C LEU A 470 -27.60 -9.42 30.16
N MET A 471 -27.04 -8.48 29.43
CA MET A 471 -27.44 -7.08 29.47
C MET A 471 -28.55 -6.83 28.45
N LYS A 472 -29.42 -5.87 28.76
CA LYS A 472 -30.41 -5.39 27.81
C LYS A 472 -29.74 -4.60 26.70
N GLU A 473 -30.15 -4.87 25.46
CA GLU A 473 -29.69 -4.16 24.28
C GLU A 473 -30.76 -3.17 23.78
N THR A 474 -30.38 -2.23 22.91
CA THR A 474 -31.29 -1.22 22.32
C THR A 474 -32.37 -1.84 21.41
N GLY A 475 -32.18 -3.10 21.03
CA GLY A 475 -33.13 -3.92 20.27
C GLY A 475 -33.31 -5.30 20.90
N GLU A 476 -33.66 -6.29 20.08
CA GLU A 476 -33.67 -7.68 20.52
C GLU A 476 -32.25 -8.14 20.86
N SER A 477 -32.11 -8.75 22.03
CA SER A 477 -30.86 -9.35 22.46
C SER A 477 -30.72 -10.73 21.85
N VAL A 478 -29.52 -11.03 21.37
CA VAL A 478 -29.12 -12.36 20.90
C VAL A 478 -27.88 -12.74 21.68
N ALA A 479 -27.74 -13.99 22.08
CA ALA A 479 -26.52 -14.48 22.70
C ALA A 479 -26.36 -15.96 22.41
N ALA A 480 -25.11 -16.41 22.26
CA ALA A 480 -24.80 -17.82 22.36
C ALA A 480 -23.43 -17.98 23.01
N LEU A 481 -23.32 -18.91 23.95
CA LEU A 481 -22.11 -19.17 24.74
C LEU A 481 -21.70 -20.61 24.53
N ASP A 482 -20.56 -20.79 23.89
CA ASP A 482 -20.06 -22.09 23.46
C ASP A 482 -19.14 -22.69 24.52
N ALA A 483 -18.12 -21.94 24.96
CA ALA A 483 -17.16 -22.44 25.93
C ALA A 483 -16.49 -21.31 26.71
N PHE A 484 -15.84 -21.68 27.80
CA PHE A 484 -15.05 -20.80 28.64
C PHE A 484 -13.70 -21.43 28.96
N LEU A 485 -12.69 -20.58 29.13
CA LEU A 485 -11.32 -21.01 29.37
C LEU A 485 -10.63 -20.12 30.39
N LEU A 486 -10.10 -20.72 31.46
CA LEU A 486 -9.08 -20.12 32.31
C LEU A 486 -7.75 -20.78 32.02
N THR A 487 -6.68 -20.02 31.80
CA THR A 487 -5.33 -20.58 31.65
C THR A 487 -4.28 -19.70 32.31
N LYS A 488 -3.23 -20.32 32.86
CA LYS A 488 -2.07 -19.62 33.42
C LYS A 488 -0.98 -19.35 32.39
N GLN A 489 -1.02 -20.04 31.25
CA GLN A 489 -0.06 -19.84 30.18
C GLN A 489 -0.58 -18.79 29.21
N SER A 490 0.34 -18.11 28.52
CA SER A 490 -0.02 -17.40 27.30
C SER A 490 -0.72 -18.36 26.35
N PHE A 491 -1.82 -17.90 25.77
CA PHE A 491 -2.66 -18.69 24.88
C PHE A 491 -3.33 -17.75 23.88
N LEU A 492 -3.28 -18.09 22.59
CA LEU A 492 -4.03 -17.42 21.54
C LEU A 492 -5.12 -18.39 21.10
N PRO A 493 -6.37 -18.16 21.51
CA PRO A 493 -7.47 -19.06 21.19
C PRO A 493 -7.69 -19.19 19.67
N SER A 494 -7.96 -20.40 19.19
CA SER A 494 -8.36 -20.65 17.80
C SER A 494 -9.24 -21.89 17.70
N GLY A 495 -10.47 -21.71 17.20
CA GLY A 495 -11.45 -22.79 17.12
C GLY A 495 -11.63 -23.51 18.46
N LEU A 496 -11.48 -24.83 18.44
CA LEU A 496 -11.60 -25.71 19.61
C LEU A 496 -10.25 -26.15 20.20
N VAL A 497 -9.14 -25.56 19.75
CA VAL A 497 -7.80 -25.92 20.24
C VAL A 497 -7.70 -25.53 21.72
N ARG A 498 -7.27 -26.46 22.57
CA ARG A 498 -7.01 -26.17 23.99
C ARG A 498 -5.55 -25.77 24.20
N PRO A 499 -5.20 -25.10 25.33
CA PRO A 499 -3.81 -24.82 25.64
C PRO A 499 -2.93 -26.08 25.49
N GLY A 500 -1.86 -25.97 24.71
CA GLY A 500 -0.90 -27.06 24.45
C GLY A 500 -1.27 -28.06 23.35
N GLU A 501 -2.47 -27.98 22.77
CA GLU A 501 -2.89 -28.81 21.64
C GLU A 501 -2.47 -28.19 20.29
N LYS A 502 -2.34 -29.03 19.26
CA LYS A 502 -2.12 -28.65 17.85
C LYS A 502 -3.10 -29.43 16.98
N LEU A 503 -3.59 -28.82 15.90
CA LEU A 503 -4.49 -29.47 14.95
C LEU A 503 -3.78 -30.59 14.18
N GLY A 504 -2.52 -30.40 13.81
CA GLY A 504 -1.72 -31.38 13.05
C GLY A 504 -2.26 -31.65 11.65
N LEU A 505 -3.12 -30.78 11.12
CA LEU A 505 -3.78 -30.95 9.82
C LEU A 505 -2.88 -30.45 8.68
N ALA A 506 -2.45 -31.36 7.82
CA ALA A 506 -1.65 -31.05 6.64
C ALA A 506 -2.08 -31.85 5.42
N GLU A 507 -2.14 -31.19 4.26
CA GLU A 507 -2.33 -31.82 2.95
C GLU A 507 -1.08 -32.65 2.54
N PRO A 508 -1.21 -33.65 1.65
CA PRO A 508 -0.07 -34.38 1.13
C PRO A 508 0.99 -33.46 0.51
N GLY A 509 2.24 -33.56 0.98
CA GLY A 509 3.35 -32.71 0.53
C GLY A 509 3.47 -31.37 1.26
N TYR A 510 2.66 -31.15 2.31
CA TYR A 510 2.72 -30.00 3.19
C TYR A 510 2.95 -30.44 4.64
N TRP A 511 3.35 -29.48 5.49
CA TRP A 511 3.36 -29.62 6.94
C TRP A 511 2.52 -28.50 7.59
N ALA A 512 1.99 -28.78 8.78
CA ALA A 512 1.14 -27.85 9.53
C ALA A 512 2.00 -26.80 10.25
N PHE A 513 1.84 -25.53 9.87
CA PHE A 513 2.51 -24.42 10.53
C PHE A 513 1.73 -24.00 11.79
N GLU A 514 2.17 -24.54 12.93
CA GLU A 514 1.56 -24.33 14.25
C GLU A 514 2.66 -23.98 15.28
N PRO A 515 3.24 -22.77 15.20
CA PRO A 515 4.24 -22.31 16.15
C PRO A 515 3.65 -22.24 17.56
N ASP A 516 4.43 -22.68 18.55
CA ASP A 516 4.08 -22.42 19.95
C ASP A 516 4.16 -20.91 20.23
N LEU A 517 3.54 -20.45 21.30
CA LEU A 517 3.73 -19.07 21.73
C LEU A 517 5.14 -18.83 22.25
N GLU A 518 5.58 -17.58 22.10
CA GLU A 518 6.86 -17.14 22.62
C GLU A 518 6.81 -17.01 24.14
N GLN A 519 7.88 -17.45 24.80
CA GLN A 519 8.01 -17.34 26.25
C GLN A 519 8.80 -16.06 26.58
N PRO A 520 8.37 -15.24 27.54
CA PRO A 520 9.10 -14.04 27.94
C PRO A 520 10.56 -14.33 28.28
N GLY A 521 11.49 -13.53 27.73
CA GLY A 521 12.93 -13.64 27.99
C GLY A 521 13.64 -14.77 27.24
N GLN A 522 12.93 -15.53 26.40
CA GLN A 522 13.55 -16.57 25.59
C GLN A 522 14.23 -15.97 24.35
N VAL A 523 15.56 -15.96 24.34
CA VAL A 523 16.37 -15.60 23.18
C VAL A 523 16.60 -16.84 22.31
N THR A 524 16.51 -16.69 21.00
CA THR A 524 16.70 -17.76 20.01
C THR A 524 17.66 -17.30 18.92
N PRO A 525 18.27 -18.21 18.15
CA PRO A 525 19.10 -17.85 17.00
C PRO A 525 18.49 -16.78 16.08
N ILE A 526 17.18 -16.81 15.82
CA ILE A 526 16.52 -15.86 14.91
C ILE A 526 16.11 -14.53 15.58
N ASP A 527 16.44 -14.33 16.85
CA ASP A 527 16.07 -13.13 17.60
C ASP A 527 16.91 -11.93 17.17
N LEU A 528 16.27 -10.98 16.49
CA LEU A 528 16.87 -9.76 15.96
C LEU A 528 16.65 -8.53 16.84
N THR A 529 16.13 -8.68 18.07
CA THR A 529 15.88 -7.56 18.99
C THR A 529 17.12 -6.69 19.23
N TYR A 530 18.32 -7.28 19.13
CA TYR A 530 19.60 -6.57 19.28
C TYR A 530 19.89 -5.52 18.20
N LEU A 531 19.17 -5.55 17.06
CA LEU A 531 19.27 -4.53 16.02
C LEU A 531 18.52 -3.24 16.40
N ASN A 532 17.56 -3.33 17.31
CA ASN A 532 16.80 -2.18 17.77
C ASN A 532 17.57 -1.41 18.85
N GLU A 533 17.27 -0.12 18.98
CA GLU A 533 17.55 0.57 20.24
C GLU A 533 16.81 -0.15 21.39
N LYS A 534 17.31 -0.04 22.64
CA LYS A 534 16.60 -0.66 23.76
C LYS A 534 15.23 -0.03 23.98
N ARG A 535 15.15 1.30 23.80
CA ARG A 535 13.91 2.03 23.65
C ARG A 535 13.99 2.89 22.39
N ALA A 536 12.94 2.93 21.58
CA ALA A 536 12.91 3.75 20.38
C ALA A 536 13.10 5.22 20.75
N GLY A 537 13.95 5.93 20.01
CA GLY A 537 14.20 7.35 20.23
C GLY A 537 15.08 7.63 21.45
N GLN A 538 15.71 6.61 22.06
CA GLN A 538 16.60 6.83 23.21
C GLN A 538 17.82 7.69 22.86
N SER A 539 18.21 7.74 21.58
CA SER A 539 19.28 8.60 21.09
C SER A 539 18.82 9.97 20.62
N GLY A 540 17.51 10.26 20.61
CA GLY A 540 16.91 11.48 20.09
C GLY A 540 16.02 11.23 18.86
N PHE A 541 15.48 12.32 18.30
CA PHE A 541 14.60 12.27 17.12
C PHE A 541 15.34 11.75 15.88
N ILE A 542 14.60 11.10 14.99
CA ILE A 542 15.07 10.77 13.64
C ILE A 542 15.35 12.07 12.88
N ARG A 543 16.38 12.07 12.05
CA ARG A 543 16.79 13.21 11.23
C ARG A 543 17.03 12.77 9.80
N SER A 544 16.90 13.69 8.85
CA SER A 544 17.39 13.52 7.49
C SER A 544 18.77 14.16 7.31
N GLU A 545 19.62 13.54 6.51
CA GLU A 545 20.83 14.15 5.94
C GLU A 545 20.91 13.80 4.46
N GLY A 546 20.47 14.73 3.60
CA GLY A 546 20.21 14.44 2.20
C GLY A 546 19.17 13.34 2.05
N GLU A 547 19.46 12.33 1.23
CA GLU A 547 18.54 11.23 0.94
C GLU A 547 18.59 10.08 1.97
N LYS A 548 19.08 10.34 3.20
CA LYS A 548 19.22 9.31 4.23
C LYS A 548 18.55 9.70 5.53
N LEU A 549 17.98 8.70 6.21
CA LEU A 549 17.55 8.83 7.61
C LEU A 549 18.67 8.45 8.58
N LEU A 550 18.75 9.20 9.69
CA LEU A 550 19.67 8.98 10.79
C LEU A 550 18.92 8.87 12.12
N LEU A 551 19.41 8.01 13.02
CA LEU A 551 19.03 8.00 14.43
C LEU A 551 19.58 9.28 15.12
N GLY A 552 19.09 9.60 16.31
CA GLY A 552 19.52 10.80 17.04
C GLY A 552 21.03 10.84 17.37
N ASN A 553 21.70 9.68 17.37
CA ASN A 553 23.16 9.54 17.52
C ASN A 553 23.96 9.69 16.22
N GLY A 554 23.31 9.91 15.06
CA GLY A 554 23.93 10.05 13.75
C GLY A 554 24.20 8.75 13.00
N GLN A 555 23.81 7.59 13.53
CA GLN A 555 23.89 6.32 12.78
C GLN A 555 22.78 6.26 11.73
N GLU A 556 23.10 5.73 10.55
CA GLU A 556 22.12 5.48 9.49
C GLU A 556 20.97 4.60 9.98
N ALA A 557 19.74 5.06 9.76
CA ALA A 557 18.51 4.40 10.15
C ALA A 557 17.85 3.77 8.93
N ARG A 558 17.67 2.44 8.97
CA ARG A 558 16.92 1.67 7.97
C ARG A 558 15.71 1.03 8.64
N PHE A 559 14.52 1.38 8.19
CA PHE A 559 13.27 0.94 8.82
C PHE A 559 12.65 -0.23 8.05
N TRP A 560 12.64 -1.39 8.70
CA TRP A 560 11.85 -2.54 8.34
C TRP A 560 10.57 -2.50 9.17
N GLY A 561 9.54 -1.89 8.60
CA GLY A 561 8.31 -1.55 9.28
C GLY A 561 7.13 -2.44 8.90
N ILE A 562 6.06 -2.38 9.67
CA ILE A 562 4.76 -3.00 9.35
C ILE A 562 3.64 -1.97 9.49
N ASN A 563 2.49 -2.22 8.87
CA ASN A 563 1.24 -1.47 9.12
C ASN A 563 0.38 -2.21 10.13
N SER A 564 -0.30 -1.45 10.98
CA SER A 564 -1.35 -1.92 11.88
C SER A 564 -2.54 -0.96 11.86
N GLY A 565 -3.74 -1.52 11.72
CA GLY A 565 -5.00 -0.80 11.89
C GLY A 565 -5.30 -0.48 13.37
N LEU A 566 -6.32 0.34 13.64
CA LEU A 566 -6.69 0.74 15.00
C LEU A 566 -7.26 -0.39 15.86
N GLU A 567 -7.58 -1.54 15.28
CA GLU A 567 -8.06 -2.70 16.03
C GLU A 567 -7.03 -3.16 17.07
N VAL A 568 -5.73 -2.93 16.82
CA VAL A 568 -4.66 -3.23 17.79
C VAL A 568 -4.76 -2.40 19.07
N LEU A 569 -5.40 -1.22 19.02
CA LEU A 569 -5.62 -0.39 20.21
C LEU A 569 -6.62 -1.02 21.18
N ASN A 570 -7.43 -1.97 20.72
CA ASN A 570 -8.40 -2.71 21.52
C ASN A 570 -7.83 -4.01 22.10
N LEU A 571 -6.52 -4.21 22.01
CA LEU A 571 -5.84 -5.31 22.69
C LEU A 571 -5.66 -4.99 24.18
N GLU A 572 -5.68 -6.02 25.02
CA GLU A 572 -5.18 -5.91 26.37
C GLU A 572 -3.68 -5.56 26.35
N ASN A 573 -3.24 -4.82 27.36
CA ASN A 573 -1.86 -4.33 27.47
C ASN A 573 -0.82 -5.44 27.30
N SER A 574 -1.07 -6.63 27.87
CA SER A 574 -0.17 -7.78 27.76
C SER A 574 -0.10 -8.38 26.35
N ASP A 575 -1.20 -8.35 25.61
CA ASP A 575 -1.26 -8.87 24.24
C ASP A 575 -0.55 -7.91 23.27
N MET A 576 -0.66 -6.61 23.54
CA MET A 576 0.09 -5.57 22.83
C MET A 576 1.60 -5.67 23.12
N ASP A 577 2.00 -5.89 24.38
CA ASP A 577 3.40 -6.13 24.75
C ASP A 577 3.96 -7.41 24.09
N TYR A 578 3.15 -8.46 23.99
CA TYR A 578 3.48 -9.69 23.28
C TYR A 578 3.68 -9.43 21.79
N MET A 579 2.75 -8.72 21.14
CA MET A 579 2.86 -8.33 19.74
C MET A 579 4.14 -7.51 19.48
N ALA A 580 4.42 -6.51 20.30
CA ALA A 580 5.63 -5.69 20.18
C ALA A 580 6.92 -6.54 20.34
N GLY A 581 6.92 -7.50 21.28
CA GLY A 581 8.01 -8.45 21.46
C GLY A 581 8.24 -9.35 20.25
N GLN A 582 7.16 -9.90 19.70
CA GLN A 582 7.19 -10.72 18.49
C GLN A 582 7.74 -9.92 17.31
N LEU A 583 7.22 -8.72 17.06
CA LEU A 583 7.69 -7.86 15.97
C LEU A 583 9.20 -7.57 16.07
N ALA A 584 9.69 -7.18 17.25
CA ALA A 584 11.10 -6.86 17.46
C ALA A 584 12.01 -8.08 17.24
N LYS A 585 11.59 -9.26 17.69
CA LYS A 585 12.32 -10.52 17.45
C LYS A 585 12.47 -10.81 15.95
N TYR A 586 11.44 -10.57 15.17
CA TYR A 586 11.47 -10.77 13.70
C TYR A 586 12.16 -9.62 12.95
N GLY A 587 12.78 -8.67 13.66
CA GLY A 587 13.60 -7.61 13.07
C GLY A 587 12.84 -6.34 12.72
N VAL A 588 11.56 -6.22 13.11
CA VAL A 588 10.78 -4.99 12.91
C VAL A 588 11.27 -3.90 13.85
N ASN A 589 11.44 -2.68 13.32
CA ASN A 589 11.82 -1.49 14.07
C ASN A 589 10.95 -0.26 13.79
N ALA A 590 9.90 -0.41 13.00
CA ALA A 590 8.87 0.62 12.84
C ALA A 590 7.48 0.00 12.73
N VAL A 591 6.46 0.70 13.23
CA VAL A 591 5.04 0.38 12.98
C VAL A 591 4.34 1.64 12.53
N ARG A 592 3.60 1.56 11.42
CA ARG A 592 2.67 2.60 10.99
C ARG A 592 1.30 2.26 11.57
N LEU A 593 0.84 3.06 12.54
CA LEU A 593 -0.51 2.97 13.09
C LEU A 593 -1.43 3.78 12.18
N HIS A 594 -2.35 3.09 11.50
CA HIS A 594 -3.14 3.62 10.41
C HIS A 594 -4.64 3.52 10.71
N GLY A 595 -5.34 4.65 10.82
CA GLY A 595 -6.79 4.70 10.98
C GLY A 595 -7.32 6.06 11.44
N GLU A 596 -8.64 6.20 11.53
CA GLU A 596 -9.30 7.44 11.96
C GLU A 596 -9.15 7.67 13.47
N LEU A 597 -8.19 8.51 13.86
CA LEU A 597 -7.91 8.81 15.27
C LEU A 597 -8.76 9.96 15.83
N PHE A 598 -9.35 10.79 14.98
CA PHE A 598 -10.32 11.82 15.33
C PHE A 598 -11.38 11.96 14.24
N ASP A 599 -12.60 12.32 14.64
CA ASP A 599 -13.75 12.41 13.75
C ASP A 599 -13.75 13.65 12.83
N GLU A 600 -14.75 13.77 11.96
CA GLU A 600 -14.99 14.93 11.08
C GLU A 600 -15.28 16.25 11.81
N ASN A 601 -15.25 16.27 13.16
CA ASN A 601 -15.37 17.45 14.01
C ASN A 601 -14.09 17.71 14.84
N GLY A 602 -13.02 16.96 14.57
CA GLY A 602 -11.73 17.07 15.24
C GLY A 602 -11.77 16.62 16.70
N VAL A 603 -12.65 15.66 17.02
CA VAL A 603 -12.82 15.10 18.36
C VAL A 603 -12.13 13.73 18.44
N ILE A 604 -11.24 13.60 19.43
CA ILE A 604 -10.66 12.33 19.87
C ILE A 604 -11.11 12.05 21.30
N THR A 605 -11.57 10.83 21.57
CA THR A 605 -12.00 10.43 22.91
C THR A 605 -10.80 10.20 23.84
N ASP A 606 -10.96 10.42 25.15
CA ASP A 606 -9.87 10.18 26.11
C ASP A 606 -9.48 8.69 26.19
N ASP A 607 -10.40 7.76 25.91
CA ASP A 607 -10.12 6.31 25.83
C ASP A 607 -9.24 5.98 24.61
N THR A 608 -9.62 6.43 23.41
CA THR A 608 -8.82 6.29 22.18
C THR A 608 -7.41 6.85 22.39
N LEU A 609 -7.32 8.05 22.97
CA LEU A 609 -6.06 8.72 23.27
C LEU A 609 -5.20 7.92 24.27
N SER A 610 -5.81 7.38 25.33
CA SER A 610 -5.10 6.54 26.31
C SER A 610 -4.57 5.25 25.70
N ARG A 611 -5.36 4.58 24.86
CA ARG A 611 -4.94 3.35 24.16
C ARG A 611 -3.81 3.61 23.16
N MET A 612 -3.90 4.72 22.41
CA MET A 612 -2.81 5.17 21.53
C MET A 612 -1.53 5.47 22.32
N HIS A 613 -1.64 6.15 23.46
CA HIS A 613 -0.49 6.41 24.34
C HIS A 613 0.17 5.12 24.84
N TYR A 614 -0.62 4.11 25.21
CA TYR A 614 -0.09 2.80 25.61
C TYR A 614 0.55 2.06 24.42
N PHE A 615 -0.04 2.14 23.23
CA PHE A 615 0.54 1.59 22.01
C PHE A 615 1.94 2.12 21.71
N VAL A 616 2.10 3.44 21.75
CA VAL A 616 3.43 4.08 21.59
C VAL A 616 4.39 3.60 22.69
N HIS A 617 3.93 3.50 23.95
CA HIS A 617 4.73 3.00 25.07
C HIS A 617 5.22 1.55 24.84
N ALA A 618 4.33 0.64 24.43
CA ALA A 618 4.63 -0.77 24.20
C ALA A 618 5.65 -0.94 23.06
N MET A 619 5.44 -0.28 21.93
CA MET A 619 6.38 -0.30 20.78
C MET A 619 7.73 0.32 21.16
N LYS A 620 7.71 1.48 21.82
CA LYS A 620 8.91 2.16 22.32
C LYS A 620 9.75 1.25 23.20
N ASN A 621 9.15 0.49 24.12
CA ASN A 621 9.87 -0.43 25.02
C ASN A 621 10.54 -1.61 24.30
N LYS A 622 10.23 -1.83 23.02
CA LYS A 622 10.86 -2.84 22.16
C LYS A 622 11.76 -2.24 21.08
N GLY A 623 12.03 -0.94 21.17
CA GLY A 623 12.86 -0.25 20.18
C GLY A 623 12.21 -0.10 18.82
N ILE A 624 10.88 -0.18 18.77
CA ILE A 624 10.07 -0.01 17.57
C ILE A 624 9.57 1.43 17.55
N TYR A 625 9.89 2.15 16.48
CA TYR A 625 9.41 3.51 16.24
C TYR A 625 7.97 3.50 15.72
N THR A 626 7.22 4.57 15.98
CA THR A 626 5.84 4.70 15.52
C THR A 626 5.74 5.77 14.44
N ASN A 627 5.10 5.41 13.32
CA ASN A 627 4.63 6.32 12.29
C ASN A 627 3.12 6.51 12.49
N LEU A 628 2.64 7.74 12.61
CA LEU A 628 1.23 8.03 12.82
C LEU A 628 0.56 8.42 11.50
N SER A 629 -0.45 7.66 11.11
CA SER A 629 -1.30 7.88 9.94
C SER A 629 -2.76 7.96 10.37
N TYR A 630 -3.30 9.17 10.41
CA TYR A 630 -4.49 9.49 11.18
C TYR A 630 -5.63 10.11 10.36
N TYR A 631 -5.44 10.27 9.05
CA TYR A 631 -6.44 10.81 8.15
C TYR A 631 -6.45 10.11 6.80
N PHE A 632 -7.61 9.62 6.41
CA PHE A 632 -7.94 9.15 5.08
C PHE A 632 -9.38 9.54 4.76
N VAL A 633 -9.60 10.17 3.61
CA VAL A 633 -10.92 10.69 3.23
C VAL A 633 -12.03 9.64 3.18
N LEU A 634 -11.70 8.36 2.98
CA LEU A 634 -12.68 7.27 3.00
C LEU A 634 -13.20 6.92 4.41
N TRP A 635 -12.56 7.38 5.48
CA TRP A 635 -13.07 7.19 6.85
C TRP A 635 -14.04 8.29 7.27
N SER A 636 -13.84 9.51 6.76
CA SER A 636 -14.67 10.65 7.14
C SER A 636 -16.11 10.51 6.64
N ASP A 637 -17.09 10.70 7.51
CA ASP A 637 -18.48 10.87 7.09
C ASP A 637 -18.89 12.35 7.19
N MET A 638 -18.66 13.11 6.12
CA MET A 638 -18.92 14.56 6.12
C MET A 638 -20.40 14.92 6.32
N THR A 639 -21.33 13.94 6.25
CA THR A 639 -22.72 14.18 6.63
C THR A 639 -22.86 14.49 8.11
N ASN A 640 -21.89 14.14 8.96
CA ASN A 640 -21.90 14.38 10.40
C ASN A 640 -21.17 15.68 10.81
N ALA A 641 -20.43 16.30 9.88
CA ALA A 641 -19.62 17.48 10.16
C ALA A 641 -20.49 18.71 10.49
N GLN A 642 -20.29 19.29 11.68
CA GLN A 642 -21.13 20.39 12.20
C GLN A 642 -20.95 21.70 11.40
N ASP A 643 -19.73 21.96 10.93
CA ASP A 643 -19.40 23.20 10.19
C ASP A 643 -20.00 23.27 8.78
N TYR A 644 -20.60 22.16 8.31
CA TYR A 644 -21.19 22.00 6.99
C TYR A 644 -22.72 21.90 7.01
N LYS A 645 -23.39 22.17 8.13
CA LYS A 645 -24.87 22.06 8.23
C LYS A 645 -25.65 23.25 7.67
N GLN A 646 -24.97 24.23 7.08
CA GLN A 646 -25.60 25.45 6.56
C GLN A 646 -26.03 25.30 5.10
N PRO A 647 -27.16 25.91 4.67
CA PRO A 647 -27.63 25.89 3.28
C PRO A 647 -26.57 26.15 2.22
N GLY A 648 -26.35 25.16 1.35
CA GLY A 648 -25.38 25.12 0.26
C GLY A 648 -24.01 24.53 0.62
N TYR A 649 -23.78 24.15 1.88
CA TYR A 649 -22.57 23.48 2.36
C TYR A 649 -22.82 22.02 2.76
N GLU A 650 -24.06 21.55 2.77
CA GLU A 650 -24.42 20.25 3.32
C GLU A 650 -23.97 19.08 2.45
N PHE A 651 -23.26 18.14 3.06
CA PHE A 651 -22.96 16.84 2.49
C PHE A 651 -24.11 15.85 2.72
N TYR A 652 -24.22 14.89 1.81
CA TYR A 652 -25.21 13.82 1.80
C TYR A 652 -24.52 12.46 1.60
N ASP A 653 -25.24 11.35 1.77
CA ASP A 653 -24.68 10.00 1.71
C ASP A 653 -23.87 9.69 0.44
N TRP A 654 -24.26 10.25 -0.71
CA TRP A 654 -23.62 9.99 -2.01
C TRP A 654 -22.31 10.78 -2.22
N ASN A 655 -22.02 11.79 -1.40
CA ASN A 655 -20.81 12.61 -1.45
C ASN A 655 -20.12 12.81 -0.09
N LYS A 656 -20.38 11.95 0.88
CA LYS A 656 -19.84 12.06 2.24
C LYS A 656 -18.32 11.90 2.36
N ASN A 657 -17.65 11.37 1.33
CA ASN A 657 -16.18 11.20 1.24
C ASN A 657 -15.59 12.05 0.10
N PRO A 658 -15.44 13.37 0.28
CA PRO A 658 -15.03 14.29 -0.78
C PRO A 658 -13.50 14.37 -0.90
N PHE A 659 -12.89 13.52 -1.74
CA PHE A 659 -11.44 13.57 -2.07
C PHE A 659 -10.99 14.98 -2.40
N GLY A 660 -9.83 15.40 -1.91
CA GLY A 660 -9.25 16.73 -2.12
C GLY A 660 -9.82 17.85 -1.25
N LEU A 661 -10.86 17.63 -0.44
CA LEU A 661 -11.45 18.69 0.40
C LEU A 661 -10.43 19.30 1.36
N LEU A 662 -9.61 18.47 2.01
CA LEU A 662 -8.61 18.93 2.98
C LEU A 662 -7.54 19.82 2.35
N LEU A 663 -7.26 19.65 1.05
CA LEU A 663 -6.22 20.38 0.33
C LEU A 663 -6.54 21.88 0.14
N PHE A 664 -7.83 22.27 0.08
CA PHE A 664 -8.20 23.67 -0.22
C PHE A 664 -9.19 24.30 0.78
N ASP A 665 -9.97 23.51 1.52
CA ASP A 665 -11.01 24.07 2.39
C ASP A 665 -10.46 24.43 3.78
N LYS A 666 -10.40 25.73 4.07
CA LYS A 666 -9.90 26.25 5.36
C LYS A 666 -10.71 25.79 6.57
N LYS A 667 -12.03 25.54 6.44
CA LYS A 667 -12.81 25.04 7.59
C LYS A 667 -12.39 23.61 7.91
N GLN A 668 -12.25 22.77 6.88
CA GLN A 668 -11.77 21.40 7.07
C GLN A 668 -10.36 21.38 7.68
N GLN A 669 -9.46 22.24 7.19
CA GLN A 669 -8.10 22.36 7.72
C GLN A 669 -8.08 22.75 9.21
N GLU A 670 -8.94 23.67 9.66
CA GLU A 670 -9.01 24.05 11.07
C GLU A 670 -9.57 22.93 11.97
N VAL A 671 -10.56 22.18 11.49
CA VAL A 671 -11.09 20.99 12.18
C VAL A 671 -10.01 19.91 12.32
N TYR A 672 -9.27 19.66 11.24
CA TYR A 672 -8.14 18.74 11.22
C TYR A 672 -7.04 19.16 12.20
N LYS A 673 -6.61 20.44 12.17
CA LYS A 673 -5.64 21.01 13.12
C LYS A 673 -6.09 20.89 14.58
N LYS A 674 -7.38 21.04 14.86
CA LYS A 674 -7.95 20.86 16.21
C LYS A 674 -7.75 19.42 16.71
N GLY A 675 -8.10 18.41 15.90
CA GLY A 675 -7.90 17.00 16.22
C GLY A 675 -6.43 16.68 16.47
N LEU A 676 -5.58 17.10 15.53
CA LEU A 676 -4.13 16.96 15.62
C LEU A 676 -3.53 17.57 16.88
N ARG A 677 -3.91 18.80 17.23
CA ARG A 677 -3.41 19.47 18.43
C ARG A 677 -3.73 18.67 19.69
N LYS A 678 -4.98 18.23 19.86
CA LYS A 678 -5.38 17.40 21.02
C LYS A 678 -4.62 16.06 21.03
N MET A 679 -4.46 15.41 19.88
CA MET A 679 -3.74 14.14 19.77
C MET A 679 -2.26 14.26 20.14
N LEU A 680 -1.57 15.29 19.63
CA LEU A 680 -0.11 15.40 19.75
C LEU A 680 0.36 16.11 21.02
N THR A 681 -0.46 16.95 21.65
CA THR A 681 -0.04 17.75 22.83
C THR A 681 -0.62 17.26 24.16
N ALA A 682 -1.49 16.25 24.16
CA ALA A 682 -2.02 15.72 25.40
C ALA A 682 -0.93 15.03 26.24
N PRO A 683 -0.95 15.17 27.58
CA PRO A 683 0.02 14.49 28.44
C PRO A 683 -0.12 12.97 28.34
N ASN A 684 0.97 12.27 28.05
CA ASN A 684 1.00 10.80 28.03
C ASN A 684 1.27 10.23 29.42
N PRO A 685 0.31 9.55 30.08
CA PRO A 685 0.51 9.01 31.43
C PRO A 685 1.53 7.86 31.50
N TYR A 686 1.83 7.18 30.37
CA TYR A 686 2.78 6.08 30.30
C TYR A 686 4.23 6.55 30.06
N GLU A 687 4.44 7.82 29.73
CA GLU A 687 5.76 8.42 29.48
C GLU A 687 5.99 9.68 30.34
N ASN A 688 5.61 9.62 31.62
CA ASN A 688 5.80 10.70 32.60
C ASN A 688 5.20 12.06 32.19
N GLY A 689 4.11 12.05 31.43
CA GLY A 689 3.45 13.25 30.91
C GLY A 689 4.04 13.81 29.62
N THR A 690 5.06 13.17 29.04
CA THR A 690 5.68 13.60 27.77
C THR A 690 4.66 13.47 26.62
N PRO A 691 4.22 14.57 25.98
CA PRO A 691 3.27 14.47 24.88
C PRO A 691 3.91 13.87 23.63
N LEU A 692 3.10 13.31 22.71
CA LEU A 692 3.60 12.67 21.49
C LEU A 692 4.42 13.62 20.60
N ALA A 693 4.09 14.91 20.56
CA ALA A 693 4.88 15.92 19.84
C ALA A 693 6.33 16.04 20.34
N LYS A 694 6.61 15.61 21.58
CA LYS A 694 7.93 15.67 22.22
C LYS A 694 8.53 14.28 22.45
N GLU A 695 7.96 13.26 21.82
CA GLU A 695 8.38 11.86 21.96
C GLU A 695 9.24 11.43 20.76
N PRO A 696 10.55 11.22 20.93
CA PRO A 696 11.45 10.80 19.84
C PRO A 696 11.14 9.42 19.26
N ALA A 697 10.34 8.59 19.93
CA ALA A 697 9.84 7.33 19.38
C ALA A 697 8.83 7.53 18.24
N ILE A 698 8.25 8.73 18.08
CA ILE A 698 7.45 9.08 16.89
C ILE A 698 8.40 9.43 15.75
N ALA A 699 8.59 8.50 14.81
CA ALA A 699 9.51 8.67 13.69
C ALA A 699 8.92 9.54 12.58
N ASN A 700 7.64 9.36 12.24
CA ASN A 700 6.96 10.09 11.18
C ASN A 700 5.51 10.47 11.52
N LEU A 701 5.10 11.67 11.13
CA LEU A 701 3.72 12.14 11.09
C LEU A 701 3.30 12.25 9.61
N GLU A 702 2.32 11.45 9.20
CA GLU A 702 1.77 11.52 7.84
C GLU A 702 0.59 12.50 7.80
N ILE A 703 0.63 13.48 6.90
CA ILE A 703 -0.43 14.50 6.80
C ILE A 703 -1.73 13.87 6.31
N GLN A 704 -1.70 13.11 5.21
CA GLN A 704 -2.88 12.41 4.70
C GLN A 704 -2.53 11.14 3.91
N ASN A 705 -3.37 10.13 4.05
CA ASN A 705 -3.28 8.89 3.30
C ASN A 705 -4.11 8.96 2.00
N GLU A 706 -3.55 8.50 0.89
CA GLU A 706 -4.25 8.23 -0.38
C GLU A 706 -5.24 9.32 -0.88
N ASP A 707 -4.89 10.61 -0.77
CA ASP A 707 -5.72 11.71 -1.28
C ASP A 707 -4.90 12.69 -2.14
N SER A 708 -5.43 13.04 -3.31
CA SER A 708 -4.76 13.86 -4.32
C SER A 708 -5.76 14.45 -5.33
N PHE A 709 -5.48 15.67 -5.80
CA PHE A 709 -6.15 16.26 -6.96
C PHE A 709 -5.79 15.58 -8.29
N LEU A 710 -4.65 14.88 -8.35
CA LEU A 710 -4.09 14.31 -9.58
C LEU A 710 -4.52 12.85 -9.82
N PHE A 711 -5.53 12.38 -9.08
CA PHE A 711 -6.09 11.03 -9.18
C PHE A 711 -7.58 11.06 -9.54
N TRP A 712 -8.11 9.94 -10.06
CA TRP A 712 -9.47 9.90 -10.62
C TRP A 712 -10.63 10.07 -9.64
N THR A 713 -10.37 10.04 -8.33
CA THR A 713 -11.40 10.15 -7.31
C THR A 713 -11.69 11.61 -6.98
N PHE A 714 -10.80 12.53 -7.37
CA PHE A 714 -11.08 13.95 -7.34
C PHE A 714 -12.12 14.30 -8.40
N ALA A 715 -13.32 14.67 -7.93
CA ALA A 715 -14.42 15.03 -8.79
C ALA A 715 -15.25 16.14 -8.15
N ASP A 716 -15.44 17.25 -8.87
CA ASP A 716 -16.05 18.48 -8.34
C ASP A 716 -17.53 18.32 -7.95
N TRP A 717 -18.25 17.41 -8.60
CA TRP A 717 -19.64 17.07 -8.29
C TRP A 717 -19.81 16.44 -6.91
N LYS A 718 -18.73 15.97 -6.27
CA LYS A 718 -18.73 15.53 -4.86
C LYS A 718 -18.86 16.70 -3.88
N TYR A 719 -18.68 17.95 -4.30
CA TYR A 719 -18.78 19.08 -3.38
C TYR A 719 -20.16 19.74 -3.44
N PRO A 720 -20.73 20.12 -2.28
CA PRO A 720 -21.88 21.03 -2.21
C PRO A 720 -21.58 22.35 -2.93
N ASP A 721 -22.62 23.02 -3.45
CA ASP A 721 -22.44 24.15 -4.36
C ASP A 721 -21.55 25.27 -3.82
N LYS A 722 -21.64 25.63 -2.53
CA LYS A 722 -20.79 26.68 -1.95
C LYS A 722 -19.36 26.23 -1.71
N VAL A 723 -19.14 24.95 -1.39
CA VAL A 723 -17.79 24.37 -1.26
C VAL A 723 -17.09 24.35 -2.62
N LYS A 724 -17.82 23.89 -3.66
CA LYS A 724 -17.36 23.93 -5.05
C LYS A 724 -17.01 25.34 -5.51
N GLN A 725 -17.88 26.33 -5.24
CA GLN A 725 -17.63 27.74 -5.58
C GLN A 725 -16.42 28.34 -4.85
N ASN A 726 -16.09 27.85 -3.65
CA ASN A 726 -14.86 28.24 -2.95
C ASN A 726 -13.61 27.80 -3.74
N LEU A 727 -13.54 26.53 -4.15
CA LEU A 727 -12.43 26.04 -4.99
C LEU A 727 -12.30 26.83 -6.29
N TYR A 728 -13.43 27.07 -6.96
CA TYR A 728 -13.46 27.85 -8.21
C TYR A 728 -13.05 29.32 -8.00
N SER A 729 -13.39 29.91 -6.85
CA SER A 729 -12.96 31.27 -6.49
C SER A 729 -11.45 31.34 -6.28
N GLN A 730 -10.87 30.34 -5.62
CA GLN A 730 -9.41 30.26 -5.43
C GLN A 730 -8.69 30.14 -6.78
N PHE A 731 -9.23 29.36 -7.73
CA PHE A 731 -8.68 29.32 -9.08
C PHE A 731 -8.78 30.67 -9.79
N GLY A 732 -9.90 31.38 -9.70
CA GLY A 732 -10.01 32.72 -10.28
C GLY A 732 -9.06 33.74 -9.66
N GLN A 733 -8.85 33.70 -8.35
CA GLN A 733 -7.86 34.54 -7.66
C GLN A 733 -6.44 34.22 -8.13
N TRP A 734 -6.11 32.94 -8.29
CA TRP A 734 -4.83 32.51 -8.86
C TRP A 734 -4.62 33.05 -10.27
N LEU A 735 -5.68 33.03 -11.12
CA LEU A 735 -5.63 33.59 -12.47
C LEU A 735 -5.41 35.10 -12.46
N VAL A 736 -6.06 35.84 -11.57
CA VAL A 736 -5.82 37.28 -11.40
C VAL A 736 -4.38 37.54 -10.97
N ALA A 737 -3.83 36.74 -10.04
CA ALA A 737 -2.44 36.87 -9.63
C ALA A 737 -1.45 36.61 -10.78
N ARG A 738 -1.76 35.66 -11.67
CA ARG A 738 -0.91 35.28 -12.81
C ARG A 738 -1.02 36.21 -14.01
N TYR A 739 -2.22 36.64 -14.37
CA TYR A 739 -2.50 37.38 -15.61
C TYR A 739 -2.86 38.86 -15.38
N GLY A 740 -3.10 39.26 -14.13
CA GLY A 740 -3.53 40.61 -13.74
C GLY A 740 -5.06 40.80 -13.76
N SER A 741 -5.80 40.05 -14.58
CA SER A 741 -7.27 40.03 -14.61
C SER A 741 -7.81 38.73 -15.22
N ILE A 742 -9.10 38.44 -15.01
CA ILE A 742 -9.78 37.31 -15.66
C ILE A 742 -9.86 37.52 -17.19
N ASP A 743 -10.10 38.76 -17.63
CA ASP A 743 -10.10 39.09 -19.07
C ASP A 743 -8.75 38.76 -19.73
N ALA A 744 -7.64 39.12 -19.08
CA ALA A 744 -6.30 38.79 -19.56
C ALA A 744 -6.04 37.27 -19.57
N ALA A 745 -6.64 36.52 -18.65
CA ALA A 745 -6.58 35.06 -18.66
C ALA A 745 -7.35 34.48 -19.86
N TYR A 746 -8.57 34.96 -20.14
CA TYR A 746 -9.33 34.57 -21.34
C TYR A 746 -8.61 34.93 -22.63
N ASP A 747 -8.07 36.15 -22.74
CA ASP A 747 -7.26 36.59 -23.88
C ASP A 747 -6.07 35.64 -24.10
N ALA A 748 -5.38 35.27 -23.01
CA ALA A 748 -4.26 34.36 -23.07
C ALA A 748 -4.67 32.93 -23.44
N TRP A 749 -5.91 32.51 -23.19
CA TRP A 749 -6.37 31.16 -23.54
C TRP A 749 -7.01 31.05 -24.93
N GLY A 750 -7.49 32.15 -25.52
CA GLY A 750 -8.05 32.20 -26.86
C GLY A 750 -9.56 31.86 -26.98
N PRO A 751 -10.15 32.03 -28.17
CA PRO A 751 -11.61 32.15 -28.38
C PRO A 751 -12.41 30.83 -28.38
N LEU A 752 -11.76 29.66 -28.28
CA LEU A 752 -12.41 28.34 -28.33
C LEU A 752 -12.50 27.71 -26.95
N GLN A 753 -13.33 28.30 -26.09
CA GLN A 753 -13.62 27.74 -24.77
C GLN A 753 -15.05 27.22 -24.76
N LYS A 754 -15.24 25.96 -24.35
CA LYS A 754 -16.54 25.31 -24.10
C LYS A 754 -17.44 26.21 -23.22
N GLU A 755 -18.73 25.91 -23.16
CA GLU A 755 -19.67 26.53 -22.20
C GLU A 755 -19.27 26.16 -20.75
N TRP A 756 -18.25 26.84 -20.20
CA TRP A 756 -17.86 26.72 -18.79
C TRP A 756 -18.85 27.49 -17.92
N ALA A 757 -19.13 26.97 -16.72
CA ALA A 757 -20.00 27.62 -15.74
C ALA A 757 -19.26 28.72 -14.95
N ASP A 758 -18.43 29.52 -15.63
CA ASP A 758 -17.67 30.61 -15.02
C ASP A 758 -18.58 31.77 -14.61
N VAL A 759 -18.21 32.48 -13.55
CA VAL A 759 -18.77 33.77 -13.15
C VAL A 759 -17.60 34.76 -12.96
N PRO A 760 -17.03 35.29 -14.06
CA PRO A 760 -15.79 36.09 -14.06
C PRO A 760 -15.84 37.31 -13.14
N GLU A 761 -16.96 38.02 -13.13
CA GLU A 761 -17.23 39.18 -12.28
C GLU A 761 -17.19 38.88 -10.78
N GLN A 762 -17.28 37.60 -10.38
CA GLN A 762 -17.12 37.13 -9.00
C GLN A 762 -15.82 36.36 -8.78
N THR A 763 -14.92 36.32 -9.77
CA THR A 763 -13.70 35.50 -9.78
C THR A 763 -13.98 34.00 -9.58
N VAL A 764 -15.17 33.51 -9.91
CA VAL A 764 -15.51 32.09 -9.81
C VAL A 764 -15.21 31.43 -11.14
N MET A 765 -14.14 30.66 -11.23
CA MET A 765 -13.69 30.01 -12.46
C MET A 765 -13.76 28.50 -12.31
N GLN A 766 -14.52 27.81 -13.17
CA GLN A 766 -14.75 26.38 -13.07
C GLN A 766 -13.43 25.58 -13.14
N VAL A 767 -13.29 24.64 -12.20
CA VAL A 767 -12.22 23.63 -12.13
C VAL A 767 -12.80 22.28 -12.55
N GLU A 768 -12.24 21.66 -13.59
CA GLU A 768 -12.59 20.31 -14.06
C GLU A 768 -11.85 19.21 -13.29
N GLU A 769 -12.40 18.00 -13.25
CA GLU A 769 -11.71 16.80 -12.76
C GLU A 769 -10.56 16.36 -13.68
N ILE A 770 -9.49 15.81 -13.09
CA ILE A 770 -8.30 15.30 -13.81
C ILE A 770 -8.48 13.83 -14.23
N GLY A 771 -9.36 13.06 -13.58
CA GLY A 771 -9.47 11.60 -13.69
C GLY A 771 -9.70 11.01 -15.10
N PRO A 772 -10.95 10.73 -15.50
CA PRO A 772 -11.26 10.00 -16.74
C PRO A 772 -11.17 10.88 -17.99
N THR A 773 -10.65 12.10 -17.87
CA THR A 773 -10.73 13.10 -18.93
C THR A 773 -9.55 12.96 -19.90
N PRO A 774 -9.77 12.85 -21.23
CA PRO A 774 -8.69 12.69 -22.22
C PRO A 774 -7.65 13.81 -22.26
N TRP A 775 -7.87 14.92 -21.52
CA TRP A 775 -6.91 16.01 -21.46
C TRP A 775 -5.80 15.79 -20.43
N ALA A 776 -6.05 15.06 -19.34
CA ALA A 776 -5.00 14.70 -18.39
C ALA A 776 -3.96 13.74 -19.01
N THR A 777 -4.39 12.98 -20.02
CA THR A 777 -3.52 12.17 -20.88
C THR A 777 -3.00 12.96 -22.10
N GLY A 778 -3.23 14.27 -22.19
CA GLY A 778 -2.72 15.13 -23.27
C GLY A 778 -3.27 14.84 -24.68
N GLU A 779 -4.34 14.07 -24.81
CA GLU A 779 -4.91 13.64 -26.09
C GLU A 779 -5.80 14.72 -26.75
N GLU A 780 -6.34 15.67 -25.98
CA GLU A 780 -7.29 16.70 -26.49
C GLU A 780 -6.65 17.99 -27.05
N GLY A 781 -5.34 18.03 -27.25
CA GLY A 781 -4.65 19.24 -27.71
C GLY A 781 -4.48 20.30 -26.61
N ASP A 782 -3.52 21.19 -26.81
CA ASP A 782 -2.87 22.03 -25.79
C ASP A 782 -3.76 23.14 -25.18
N HIS A 783 -4.80 22.79 -24.41
CA HIS A 783 -5.69 23.75 -23.75
C HIS A 783 -4.98 24.46 -22.58
N LYS A 784 -4.52 25.70 -22.83
CA LYS A 784 -3.81 26.52 -21.84
C LYS A 784 -4.55 26.68 -20.50
N ARG A 785 -5.88 26.80 -20.51
CA ARG A 785 -6.71 26.82 -19.29
C ARG A 785 -6.49 25.60 -18.40
N ARG A 786 -6.49 24.40 -18.97
CA ARG A 786 -6.35 23.14 -18.23
C ARG A 786 -4.94 22.96 -17.67
N ARG A 787 -3.91 23.46 -18.38
CA ARG A 787 -2.53 23.53 -17.84
C ARG A 787 -2.42 24.51 -16.68
N ASP A 788 -3.05 25.68 -16.80
CA ASP A 788 -3.15 26.65 -15.71
C ASP A 788 -3.89 26.05 -14.51
N GLN A 789 -4.96 25.28 -14.74
CA GLN A 789 -5.69 24.55 -13.70
C GLN A 789 -4.83 23.46 -13.03
N LEU A 790 -4.13 22.62 -13.80
CA LEU A 790 -3.20 21.63 -13.27
C LEU A 790 -2.16 22.29 -12.37
N ARG A 791 -1.60 23.41 -12.83
CA ARG A 791 -0.64 24.19 -12.05
C ARG A 791 -1.24 24.71 -10.75
N PHE A 792 -2.42 25.31 -10.82
CA PHE A 792 -3.17 25.75 -9.63
C PHE A 792 -3.38 24.61 -8.63
N LEU A 793 -3.80 23.43 -9.07
CA LEU A 793 -4.04 22.28 -8.19
C LEU A 793 -2.74 21.78 -7.53
N VAL A 794 -1.64 21.67 -8.28
CA VAL A 794 -0.33 21.28 -7.74
C VAL A 794 0.21 22.30 -6.74
N GLU A 795 0.12 23.59 -7.06
CA GLU A 795 0.55 24.67 -6.16
C GLU A 795 -0.33 24.70 -4.90
N THR A 796 -1.64 24.49 -5.02
CA THR A 796 -2.57 24.39 -3.88
C THR A 796 -2.20 23.23 -2.94
N SER A 797 -1.95 22.04 -3.50
CA SER A 797 -1.50 20.89 -2.71
C SER A 797 -0.19 21.18 -1.98
N ARG A 798 0.79 21.75 -2.68
CA ARG A 798 2.11 22.07 -2.12
C ARG A 798 2.02 23.11 -0.99
N ASP A 799 1.24 24.16 -1.19
CA ASP A 799 1.03 25.21 -0.18
C ASP A 799 0.31 24.66 1.05
N PHE A 800 -0.67 23.78 0.86
CA PHE A 800 -1.31 23.07 1.96
C PHE A 800 -0.31 22.22 2.76
N TYR A 801 0.54 21.43 2.10
CA TYR A 801 1.53 20.61 2.81
C TYR A 801 2.53 21.47 3.57
N GLN A 802 2.98 22.60 3.00
CA GLN A 802 3.82 23.56 3.72
C GLN A 802 3.11 24.11 4.96
N GLU A 803 1.83 24.49 4.83
CA GLU A 803 1.04 24.99 5.97
C GLU A 803 0.90 23.95 7.09
N MET A 804 0.69 22.67 6.75
CA MET A 804 0.60 21.61 7.75
C MET A 804 1.95 21.30 8.40
N VAL A 805 3.04 21.38 7.64
CA VAL A 805 4.41 21.27 8.18
C VAL A 805 4.68 22.40 9.16
N ASP A 806 4.44 23.65 8.77
CA ASP A 806 4.62 24.83 9.62
C ASP A 806 3.76 24.73 10.89
N PHE A 807 2.50 24.32 10.76
CA PHE A 807 1.62 24.06 11.91
C PHE A 807 2.21 23.00 12.87
N MET A 808 2.70 21.88 12.36
CA MET A 808 3.29 20.83 13.20
C MET A 808 4.61 21.27 13.86
N ARG A 809 5.42 22.08 13.17
CA ARG A 809 6.72 22.57 13.66
C ARG A 809 6.57 23.73 14.64
N ASP A 810 5.80 24.75 14.28
CA ASP A 810 5.76 26.03 14.99
C ASP A 810 4.66 26.08 16.05
N ASP A 811 3.45 25.59 15.73
CA ASP A 811 2.31 25.65 16.65
C ASP A 811 2.27 24.47 17.61
N ILE A 812 2.57 23.25 17.12
CA ILE A 812 2.61 22.03 17.95
C ILE A 812 4.00 21.84 18.58
N GLY A 813 5.07 22.25 17.90
CA GLY A 813 6.43 22.05 18.36
C GLY A 813 6.97 20.63 18.11
N SER A 814 6.47 19.90 17.13
CA SER A 814 6.94 18.54 16.83
C SER A 814 8.32 18.55 16.15
N GLU A 815 9.22 17.66 16.56
CA GLU A 815 10.51 17.41 15.92
C GLU A 815 10.55 16.09 15.12
N SER A 816 9.45 15.33 15.10
CA SER A 816 9.32 14.10 14.30
C SER A 816 9.37 14.40 12.80
N MET A 817 9.85 13.48 11.97
CA MET A 817 9.78 13.63 10.51
C MET A 817 8.32 13.78 10.06
N ILE A 818 8.09 14.47 8.95
CA ILE A 818 6.76 14.64 8.35
C ILE A 818 6.78 14.08 6.93
N SER A 819 5.69 13.43 6.54
CA SER A 819 5.39 13.04 5.16
C SER A 819 4.07 13.68 4.73
N ALA A 820 3.98 14.00 3.44
CA ALA A 820 2.79 14.59 2.84
C ALA A 820 1.70 13.53 2.62
N SER A 821 1.65 12.96 1.42
CA SER A 821 0.83 11.80 1.08
C SER A 821 1.69 10.75 0.36
N ASN A 822 1.06 9.68 -0.12
CA ASN A 822 1.71 8.49 -0.69
C ASN A 822 1.04 8.01 -1.97
N TRP A 823 0.23 8.87 -2.58
CA TRP A 823 -0.72 8.40 -3.57
C TRP A 823 -0.15 8.28 -4.98
N ILE A 824 -0.86 7.52 -5.80
CA ILE A 824 -0.63 7.42 -7.24
C ILE A 824 -1.41 8.51 -7.99
N THR A 825 -1.19 8.59 -9.30
CA THR A 825 -1.85 9.60 -10.16
C THR A 825 -2.57 8.94 -11.33
N ALA A 826 -3.47 9.68 -11.99
CA ALA A 826 -4.25 9.19 -13.13
C ALA A 826 -3.37 8.75 -14.32
N ASP A 827 -2.22 9.39 -14.51
CA ASP A 827 -1.19 9.01 -15.49
C ASP A 827 0.20 9.13 -14.82
N PRO A 828 0.84 8.00 -14.45
CA PRO A 828 2.13 8.01 -13.78
C PRO A 828 3.23 8.72 -14.57
N GLN A 829 3.23 8.63 -15.91
CA GLN A 829 4.25 9.26 -16.73
C GLN A 829 4.13 10.78 -16.67
N LYS A 830 2.90 11.32 -16.65
CA LYS A 830 2.64 12.76 -16.79
C LYS A 830 2.52 13.48 -15.46
N LEU A 831 1.97 12.83 -14.44
CA LEU A 831 1.50 13.49 -13.23
C LEU A 831 2.30 13.09 -11.98
N GLU A 832 2.91 11.91 -11.92
CA GLU A 832 3.59 11.44 -10.70
C GLU A 832 4.73 12.35 -10.26
N ALA A 833 5.50 12.89 -11.20
CA ALA A 833 6.56 13.85 -10.87
C ALA A 833 5.99 15.14 -10.23
N LEU A 834 4.83 15.63 -10.69
CA LEU A 834 4.16 16.79 -10.11
C LEU A 834 3.57 16.48 -8.73
N GLU A 835 3.01 15.28 -8.55
CA GLU A 835 2.53 14.80 -7.24
C GLU A 835 3.69 14.80 -6.23
N ARG A 836 4.82 14.22 -6.61
CA ARG A 836 6.00 14.09 -5.73
C ARG A 836 6.70 15.42 -5.52
N TYR A 837 6.61 16.35 -6.46
CA TYR A 837 7.01 17.75 -6.26
C TYR A 837 6.14 18.44 -5.20
N SER A 838 4.82 18.19 -5.19
CA SER A 838 3.94 18.77 -4.17
C SER A 838 4.30 18.32 -2.76
N TYR A 839 4.98 17.18 -2.59
CA TYR A 839 5.37 16.62 -1.31
C TYR A 839 6.70 17.18 -0.75
N GLU A 840 7.50 17.90 -1.55
CA GLU A 840 8.80 18.44 -1.12
C GLU A 840 8.80 19.38 0.10
N PRO A 841 7.69 20.05 0.50
CA PRO A 841 7.62 20.73 1.80
C PRO A 841 7.81 19.81 3.01
N ALA A 842 7.47 18.53 2.88
CA ALA A 842 7.63 17.53 3.94
C ALA A 842 9.06 16.96 3.94
N ASP A 843 9.43 16.27 5.01
CA ASP A 843 10.81 15.78 5.18
C ASP A 843 11.08 14.47 4.43
N ILE A 844 10.06 13.66 4.17
CA ILE A 844 10.17 12.33 3.54
C ILE A 844 9.20 12.22 2.36
N ILE A 845 9.69 11.69 1.23
CA ILE A 845 8.85 11.39 0.06
C ILE A 845 8.35 9.94 0.14
N ASP A 846 7.05 9.77 0.03
CA ASP A 846 6.36 8.49 0.25
C ASP A 846 5.55 8.04 -0.98
N ARG A 847 5.28 6.73 -1.05
CA ARG A 847 4.41 6.10 -2.05
C ARG A 847 3.85 4.76 -1.54
N HIS A 848 2.69 4.35 -2.07
CA HIS A 848 2.18 2.98 -1.91
C HIS A 848 2.57 2.07 -3.08
N ALA A 849 2.78 0.79 -2.79
CA ALA A 849 3.16 -0.17 -3.81
C ALA A 849 2.76 -1.62 -3.53
N TYR A 850 2.14 -2.30 -4.49
CA TYR A 850 1.58 -3.62 -4.25
C TYR A 850 1.77 -4.54 -5.44
N PHE A 851 2.12 -5.80 -5.14
CA PHE A 851 2.06 -6.88 -6.13
C PHE A 851 0.71 -7.60 -6.07
N GLU A 852 0.21 -7.99 -7.24
CA GLU A 852 -0.98 -8.83 -7.34
C GLU A 852 -0.88 -9.89 -8.44
N ALA A 853 -1.46 -11.04 -8.13
CA ALA A 853 -1.57 -12.20 -9.00
C ALA A 853 -2.79 -12.14 -9.96
N ASN A 854 -3.05 -10.99 -10.60
CA ASN A 854 -4.20 -10.78 -11.49
C ASN A 854 -5.53 -11.26 -10.86
N HIS A 855 -5.86 -10.75 -9.68
CA HIS A 855 -7.03 -11.20 -8.91
C HIS A 855 -8.32 -10.66 -9.54
N GLY A 856 -9.15 -11.55 -10.09
CA GLY A 856 -10.47 -11.23 -10.61
C GLY A 856 -11.57 -11.54 -9.60
N ALA A 857 -12.09 -10.52 -8.92
CA ALA A 857 -13.17 -10.64 -7.94
C ALA A 857 -14.54 -10.84 -8.61
N THR A 858 -15.33 -11.80 -8.10
CA THR A 858 -16.64 -12.16 -8.64
C THR A 858 -17.72 -11.08 -8.53
N ASN A 859 -17.55 -10.14 -7.58
CA ASN A 859 -18.49 -9.06 -7.27
C ASN A 859 -17.82 -7.68 -7.31
N GLY A 860 -16.62 -7.58 -7.88
CA GLY A 860 -15.81 -6.36 -7.88
C GLY A 860 -15.13 -6.03 -6.54
N MET A 861 -15.30 -6.82 -5.47
CA MET A 861 -14.69 -6.59 -4.15
C MET A 861 -13.26 -7.11 -4.08
N VAL A 862 -12.37 -6.47 -4.83
CA VAL A 862 -10.95 -6.84 -5.01
C VAL A 862 -10.11 -6.72 -3.74
N TYR A 863 -10.61 -5.99 -2.73
CA TYR A 863 -10.04 -5.83 -1.40
C TYR A 863 -10.26 -7.03 -0.47
N THR A 864 -10.97 -8.07 -0.93
CA THR A 864 -11.17 -9.34 -0.21
C THR A 864 -10.83 -10.52 -1.10
N VAL A 865 -10.65 -11.72 -0.52
CA VAL A 865 -10.53 -12.98 -1.26
C VAL A 865 -11.74 -13.84 -0.97
N GLN A 866 -12.47 -14.24 -2.00
CA GLN A 866 -13.74 -14.97 -1.86
C GLN A 866 -13.77 -16.25 -2.70
N THR A 867 -14.62 -17.19 -2.31
CA THR A 867 -14.94 -18.35 -3.15
C THR A 867 -15.57 -17.87 -4.46
N GLY A 868 -15.07 -18.39 -5.58
CA GLY A 868 -15.48 -18.01 -6.93
C GLY A 868 -14.51 -17.06 -7.61
N ASP A 869 -13.68 -16.35 -6.86
CA ASP A 869 -12.69 -15.42 -7.40
C ASP A 869 -11.63 -16.16 -8.22
N THR A 870 -10.98 -15.44 -9.12
CA THR A 870 -9.95 -15.96 -10.01
C THR A 870 -8.61 -15.30 -9.76
N PHE A 871 -7.52 -16.01 -10.02
CA PHE A 871 -6.17 -15.47 -9.93
C PHE A 871 -5.20 -16.26 -10.78
N LYS A 872 -4.03 -15.68 -11.05
CA LYS A 872 -2.95 -16.29 -11.81
C LYS A 872 -1.72 -16.51 -10.93
N PRO A 873 -1.42 -17.75 -10.50
CA PRO A 873 -0.27 -18.04 -9.66
C PRO A 873 1.02 -17.92 -10.50
N GLU A 874 1.55 -16.71 -10.63
CA GLU A 874 2.82 -16.43 -11.28
C GLU A 874 3.71 -15.59 -10.35
N PRO A 875 4.97 -15.99 -10.12
CA PRO A 875 5.87 -15.24 -9.26
C PRO A 875 6.46 -14.03 -10.01
N VAL A 876 6.66 -12.92 -9.29
CA VAL A 876 7.26 -11.66 -9.77
C VAL A 876 8.59 -11.90 -10.45
N VAL A 877 9.40 -12.85 -9.98
CA VAL A 877 10.68 -13.26 -10.61
C VAL A 877 10.59 -13.56 -12.12
N THR A 878 9.41 -13.81 -12.67
CA THR A 878 9.22 -14.04 -14.12
C THR A 878 8.79 -12.79 -14.90
N LYS A 879 8.40 -11.71 -14.20
CA LYS A 879 7.87 -10.47 -14.77
C LYS A 879 8.36 -9.24 -13.98
N PRO A 880 9.57 -8.74 -14.27
CA PRO A 880 10.12 -7.61 -13.54
C PRO A 880 9.23 -6.35 -13.57
N ASP A 881 8.46 -6.16 -14.64
CA ASP A 881 7.53 -5.03 -14.79
C ASP A 881 6.48 -4.96 -13.68
N THR A 882 6.10 -6.08 -13.07
CA THR A 882 5.07 -6.13 -12.01
C THR A 882 5.66 -6.03 -10.61
N ASN A 883 6.97 -5.83 -10.46
CA ASN A 883 7.59 -5.74 -9.14
C ASN A 883 7.30 -4.37 -8.49
N PRO A 884 6.72 -4.33 -7.28
CA PRO A 884 6.33 -3.08 -6.64
C PRO A 884 7.51 -2.31 -6.00
N VAL A 885 8.67 -2.95 -5.80
CA VAL A 885 9.86 -2.37 -5.15
C VAL A 885 10.64 -1.51 -6.16
N LYS A 886 9.99 -0.47 -6.67
CA LYS A 886 10.56 0.56 -7.54
C LYS A 886 10.50 1.91 -6.80
N MET A 887 11.58 2.68 -6.87
CA MET A 887 11.62 4.02 -6.27
C MET A 887 12.43 4.98 -7.13
N ILE A 888 11.84 6.13 -7.45
CA ILE A 888 12.55 7.30 -7.96
C ILE A 888 12.74 8.28 -6.80
N HIS A 889 13.98 8.52 -6.41
CA HIS A 889 14.33 9.38 -5.29
C HIS A 889 14.24 10.86 -5.69
N ASN A 890 13.53 11.68 -4.92
CA ASN A 890 13.66 13.13 -5.05
C ASN A 890 14.97 13.56 -4.37
N GLU A 891 15.83 14.26 -5.12
CA GLU A 891 17.14 14.67 -4.62
C GLU A 891 17.01 15.54 -3.36
N GLY A 892 17.69 15.13 -2.29
CA GLY A 892 17.69 15.84 -1.01
C GLY A 892 16.70 15.29 0.02
N HIS A 893 15.86 14.33 -0.34
CA HIS A 893 14.83 13.77 0.52
C HIS A 893 15.00 12.25 0.70
N PRO A 894 14.91 11.72 1.93
CA PRO A 894 14.76 10.29 2.16
C PRO A 894 13.48 9.74 1.53
N SER A 895 13.45 8.43 1.30
CA SER A 895 12.33 7.78 0.61
C SER A 895 11.67 6.69 1.45
N MET A 896 10.34 6.66 1.39
CA MET A 896 9.49 5.72 2.11
C MET A 896 8.54 5.00 1.14
N ILE A 897 8.28 3.72 1.43
CA ILE A 897 7.11 3.01 0.95
C ILE A 897 6.29 2.64 2.19
N SER A 898 5.31 3.47 2.53
CA SER A 898 4.47 3.31 3.72
C SER A 898 3.51 2.13 3.63
N GLU A 899 3.24 1.60 2.43
CA GLU A 899 2.46 0.39 2.25
C GLU A 899 2.98 -0.45 1.08
N ILE A 900 3.42 -1.67 1.40
CA ILE A 900 3.79 -2.66 0.40
C ILE A 900 3.57 -4.10 0.83
N THR A 901 3.05 -4.93 -0.08
CA THR A 901 2.95 -6.37 0.13
C THR A 901 2.71 -7.16 -1.15
N TRP A 902 2.81 -8.48 -1.03
CA TRP A 902 2.40 -9.44 -2.05
C TRP A 902 0.99 -9.92 -1.69
N THR A 903 0.00 -9.46 -2.45
CA THR A 903 -1.39 -9.72 -2.10
C THR A 903 -1.82 -11.15 -2.41
N ASN A 904 -2.63 -11.71 -1.51
CA ASN A 904 -3.31 -12.96 -1.77
C ASN A 904 -4.28 -12.79 -2.96
N PRO A 905 -4.60 -13.87 -3.69
CA PRO A 905 -4.29 -15.28 -3.40
C PRO A 905 -2.99 -15.81 -4.04
N THR A 906 -1.94 -15.00 -4.22
CA THR A 906 -0.64 -15.53 -4.69
C THR A 906 -0.05 -16.53 -3.69
N PRO A 907 0.41 -17.72 -4.14
CA PRO A 907 1.13 -18.66 -3.26
C PRO A 907 2.60 -18.24 -3.02
N TYR A 908 3.12 -17.30 -3.80
CA TYR A 908 4.55 -16.96 -3.87
C TYR A 908 4.93 -15.72 -3.06
N THR A 909 4.27 -15.47 -1.92
CA THR A 909 4.50 -14.26 -1.10
C THR A 909 5.93 -14.12 -0.58
N ALA A 910 6.67 -15.23 -0.45
CA ALA A 910 8.03 -15.25 0.09
C ALA A 910 9.08 -14.57 -0.78
N GLU A 911 8.86 -14.42 -2.10
CA GLU A 911 9.76 -13.61 -2.92
C GLU A 911 9.72 -12.13 -2.51
N GLY A 912 8.61 -11.67 -1.91
CA GLY A 912 8.48 -10.29 -1.47
C GLY A 912 9.57 -9.90 -0.49
N ALA A 913 9.87 -10.76 0.49
CA ALA A 913 10.89 -10.45 1.51
C ALA A 913 12.30 -10.35 0.88
N PHE A 914 12.58 -11.18 -0.13
CA PHE A 914 13.79 -11.08 -0.93
C PHE A 914 13.86 -9.73 -1.66
N PHE A 915 12.81 -9.35 -2.41
CA PHE A 915 12.84 -8.12 -3.21
C PHE A 915 12.91 -6.87 -2.34
N MET A 916 12.15 -6.84 -1.25
CA MET A 916 12.16 -5.74 -0.28
C MET A 916 13.55 -5.52 0.32
N ALA A 917 14.19 -6.59 0.82
CA ALA A 917 15.52 -6.46 1.41
C ALA A 917 16.59 -6.15 0.37
N ALA A 918 16.60 -6.89 -0.76
CA ALA A 918 17.66 -6.79 -1.74
C ALA A 918 17.55 -5.54 -2.61
N TYR A 919 16.41 -5.34 -3.29
CA TYR A 919 16.22 -4.21 -4.20
C TYR A 919 15.90 -2.92 -3.47
N GLY A 920 15.27 -2.98 -2.29
CA GLY A 920 15.10 -1.80 -1.44
C GLY A 920 16.43 -1.26 -0.93
N ALA A 921 17.32 -2.12 -0.42
CA ALA A 921 18.66 -1.70 -0.01
C ALA A 921 19.52 -1.24 -1.20
N MET A 922 19.45 -1.93 -2.34
CA MET A 922 20.19 -1.59 -3.56
C MET A 922 19.80 -0.21 -4.10
N GLN A 923 18.50 0.12 -4.12
CA GLN A 923 18.01 1.43 -4.57
C GLN A 923 18.29 2.54 -3.54
N GLY A 924 18.44 2.20 -2.25
CA GLY A 924 18.65 3.18 -1.19
C GLY A 924 17.35 3.69 -0.59
N ILE A 925 16.31 2.84 -0.51
CA ILE A 925 15.05 3.15 0.17
C ILE A 925 15.30 3.10 1.69
N ASP A 926 14.86 4.11 2.45
CA ASP A 926 15.10 4.21 3.90
C ASP A 926 14.04 3.48 4.73
N VAL A 927 12.79 3.56 4.30
CA VAL A 927 11.63 3.05 5.04
C VAL A 927 10.76 2.12 4.17
N LEU A 928 10.51 0.92 4.67
CA LEU A 928 9.70 -0.10 4.02
C LEU A 928 8.65 -0.64 5.00
N HIS A 929 7.37 -0.36 4.77
CA HIS A 929 6.27 -0.83 5.62
C HIS A 929 5.44 -1.93 4.96
N TRP A 930 5.44 -3.11 5.58
CA TRP A 930 4.63 -4.25 5.15
C TRP A 930 3.14 -4.06 5.50
N PHE A 931 2.24 -4.13 4.53
CA PHE A 931 0.79 -4.04 4.77
C PHE A 931 0.14 -5.43 4.79
N ALA A 932 -0.50 -5.90 5.86
CA ALA A 932 -0.58 -5.37 7.23
C ALA A 932 -0.77 -6.49 8.30
N MET A 933 -0.60 -6.14 9.59
CA MET A 933 -0.84 -7.00 10.76
C MET A 933 -1.70 -6.26 11.80
N ASN A 934 -2.93 -6.76 12.04
CA ASN A 934 -3.92 -6.12 12.92
C ASN A 934 -4.22 -6.92 14.20
N LYS A 935 -3.53 -8.04 14.44
CA LYS A 935 -3.70 -8.87 15.64
C LYS A 935 -2.42 -9.62 15.99
N PRO A 936 -2.19 -9.97 17.26
CA PRO A 936 -1.04 -10.78 17.67
C PRO A 936 -1.07 -12.18 17.05
N GLY A 937 0.11 -12.80 16.92
CA GLY A 937 0.23 -14.17 16.45
C GLY A 937 0.15 -14.30 14.93
N TRP A 938 -0.09 -15.53 14.46
CA TRP A 938 -0.03 -15.90 13.05
C TRP A 938 -1.41 -15.99 12.42
N SER A 939 -1.54 -15.56 11.17
CA SER A 939 -2.78 -15.73 10.42
C SER A 939 -2.96 -17.18 9.99
N THR A 940 -4.16 -17.69 10.21
CA THR A 940 -4.60 -19.05 9.86
C THR A 940 -5.58 -19.06 8.69
N LYS A 941 -5.88 -17.89 8.12
CA LYS A 941 -6.87 -17.69 7.04
C LYS A 941 -6.23 -16.94 5.87
N ILE A 942 -6.92 -16.99 4.73
CA ILE A 942 -6.56 -16.20 3.56
C ILE A 942 -7.32 -14.87 3.59
N ASP A 943 -6.64 -13.82 4.07
CA ASP A 943 -7.08 -12.43 3.91
C ASP A 943 -6.34 -11.80 2.71
N LYS A 944 -6.71 -10.61 2.24
CA LYS A 944 -6.06 -9.99 1.07
C LYS A 944 -4.59 -9.61 1.34
N TRP A 945 -4.27 -9.10 2.53
CA TRP A 945 -2.96 -8.52 2.87
C TRP A 945 -2.23 -9.05 4.14
N PRO A 946 -2.48 -10.27 4.67
CA PRO A 946 -1.91 -10.65 5.95
C PRO A 946 -0.39 -10.87 5.87
N ILE A 947 0.38 -10.10 6.65
CA ILE A 947 1.85 -10.26 6.67
C ILE A 947 2.30 -11.27 7.72
N ASN A 948 1.50 -11.52 8.75
CA ASN A 948 1.79 -12.47 9.83
C ASN A 948 1.56 -13.92 9.38
N THR A 949 2.08 -14.27 8.20
CA THR A 949 2.06 -15.60 7.57
C THR A 949 3.49 -16.13 7.46
N PRO A 950 3.70 -17.46 7.36
CA PRO A 950 5.03 -18.03 7.19
C PRO A 950 5.72 -17.56 5.89
N GLY A 951 4.95 -17.27 4.84
CA GLY A 951 5.45 -16.74 3.57
C GLY A 951 5.87 -15.27 3.61
N ILE A 952 5.47 -14.46 4.60
CA ILE A 952 5.92 -13.06 4.72
C ILE A 952 6.73 -12.86 6.00
N MET A 953 6.09 -12.74 7.17
CA MET A 953 6.80 -12.52 8.44
C MET A 953 7.74 -13.67 8.79
N GLY A 954 7.37 -14.92 8.45
CA GLY A 954 8.27 -16.08 8.61
C GLY A 954 9.54 -16.01 7.74
N GLN A 955 9.62 -15.04 6.83
CA GLN A 955 10.82 -14.79 6.03
C GLN A 955 11.68 -13.65 6.56
N PHE A 956 11.20 -12.87 7.54
CA PHE A 956 11.92 -11.69 8.02
C PHE A 956 13.28 -11.98 8.65
N PRO A 957 13.53 -13.06 9.41
CA PRO A 957 14.81 -13.22 10.12
C PRO A 957 16.05 -13.13 9.23
N ALA A 958 16.03 -13.71 8.03
CA ALA A 958 17.14 -13.54 7.10
C ALA A 958 17.13 -12.16 6.42
N TYR A 959 15.97 -11.71 5.93
CA TYR A 959 15.87 -10.54 5.04
C TYR A 959 15.86 -9.19 5.78
N ALA A 960 15.22 -9.10 6.94
CA ALA A 960 15.31 -7.92 7.81
C ALA A 960 16.74 -7.73 8.32
N LEU A 961 17.44 -8.81 8.69
CA LEU A 961 18.85 -8.75 9.07
C LEU A 961 19.72 -8.21 7.94
N MET A 962 19.54 -8.72 6.71
CA MET A 962 20.27 -8.26 5.53
C MET A 962 20.07 -6.76 5.27
N TYR A 963 18.81 -6.31 5.26
CA TYR A 963 18.45 -4.92 5.00
C TYR A 963 19.00 -3.98 6.08
N ARG A 964 18.75 -4.30 7.35
CA ARG A 964 19.08 -3.41 8.48
C ARG A 964 20.56 -3.36 8.82
N ARG A 965 21.33 -4.42 8.54
CA ARG A 965 22.78 -4.45 8.73
C ARG A 965 23.56 -3.84 7.56
N GLY A 966 22.87 -3.48 6.47
CA GLY A 966 23.49 -2.98 5.25
C GLY A 966 24.36 -4.04 4.56
N ASP A 967 23.87 -5.28 4.48
CA ASP A 967 24.61 -6.38 3.85
C ASP A 967 24.65 -6.29 2.32
N ILE A 968 23.67 -5.58 1.73
CA ILE A 968 23.61 -5.23 0.31
C ILE A 968 24.15 -3.82 0.16
N LYS A 969 25.05 -3.62 -0.81
CA LYS A 969 25.60 -2.32 -1.13
C LYS A 969 24.56 -1.48 -1.88
N GLU A 970 24.35 -0.24 -1.43
CA GLU A 970 23.60 0.76 -2.18
C GLU A 970 24.29 1.02 -3.52
N ALA A 971 23.52 1.00 -4.60
CA ALA A 971 24.04 1.18 -5.95
C ALA A 971 24.34 2.66 -6.23
N PRO A 972 25.29 2.97 -7.14
CA PRO A 972 25.46 4.34 -7.61
C PRO A 972 24.19 4.82 -8.33
N VAL A 973 24.05 6.14 -8.46
CA VAL A 973 23.06 6.76 -9.34
C VAL A 973 23.33 6.33 -10.78
N VAL A 974 22.42 5.56 -11.37
CA VAL A 974 22.51 5.09 -12.76
C VAL A 974 21.76 6.00 -13.73
N ALA A 975 20.82 6.77 -13.20
CA ALA A 975 20.10 7.80 -13.94
C ALA A 975 19.64 8.93 -13.02
N SER A 976 19.70 10.16 -13.52
CA SER A 976 19.17 11.34 -12.85
C SER A 976 18.42 12.21 -13.84
N GLU A 977 17.18 12.58 -13.52
CA GLU A 977 16.37 13.46 -14.34
C GLU A 977 16.17 14.84 -13.66
N LYS A 978 16.66 15.89 -14.30
CA LYS A 978 16.38 17.28 -13.93
C LYS A 978 15.18 17.74 -14.76
N LEU A 979 14.04 17.88 -14.11
CA LEU A 979 12.75 18.17 -14.71
C LEU A 979 12.47 19.68 -14.72
N ASN A 980 12.14 20.21 -15.90
CA ASN A 980 11.68 21.59 -16.04
C ASN A 980 10.20 21.68 -15.67
N MET A 981 9.87 22.55 -14.71
CA MET A 981 8.49 22.68 -14.20
C MET A 981 7.49 23.12 -15.27
N GLU A 982 7.85 24.07 -16.14
CA GLU A 982 6.96 24.49 -17.23
C GLU A 982 6.69 23.34 -18.22
N SER A 983 7.66 22.46 -18.45
CA SER A 983 7.50 21.28 -19.30
C SER A 983 6.55 20.27 -18.66
N LEU A 984 6.65 20.06 -17.35
CA LEU A 984 5.73 19.20 -16.60
C LEU A 984 4.30 19.76 -16.62
N TYR A 985 4.10 21.06 -16.39
CA TYR A 985 2.79 21.70 -16.51
C TYR A 985 2.23 21.71 -17.95
N ASN A 986 3.11 21.56 -18.95
CA ASN A 986 2.75 21.31 -20.33
C ASN A 986 2.52 19.82 -20.66
N LEU A 987 2.34 18.97 -19.63
CA LEU A 987 2.06 17.54 -19.74
C LEU A 987 3.09 16.77 -20.56
N LYS A 988 4.35 17.23 -20.59
CA LYS A 988 5.46 16.47 -21.19
C LYS A 988 5.85 15.25 -20.35
N GLY A 989 5.57 15.30 -19.05
CA GLY A 989 5.84 14.20 -18.13
C GLY A 989 7.33 13.96 -17.91
N SER A 990 7.61 12.85 -17.25
CA SER A 990 8.95 12.34 -16.96
C SER A 990 9.31 11.19 -17.89
N SER A 991 10.60 11.06 -18.21
CA SER A 991 11.13 9.98 -19.04
C SER A 991 11.27 8.66 -18.26
N ILE A 992 11.34 8.72 -16.93
CA ILE A 992 11.40 7.56 -16.03
C ILE A 992 10.26 7.68 -15.02
N TYR A 993 9.37 6.72 -15.02
CA TYR A 993 8.21 6.72 -14.13
C TYR A 993 8.02 5.34 -13.50
N GLU A 994 7.41 5.32 -12.32
CA GLU A 994 7.15 4.10 -11.58
C GLU A 994 5.91 3.40 -12.17
N SER A 995 6.08 2.54 -13.17
CA SER A 995 4.92 1.84 -13.75
C SER A 995 4.44 0.67 -12.87
N LEU A 996 3.11 0.58 -12.72
CA LEU A 996 2.29 -0.49 -12.10
C LEU A 996 2.36 -0.61 -10.57
N ASN A 997 1.20 -0.42 -9.93
CA ASN A 997 0.79 -0.94 -8.63
C ASN A 997 -0.74 -1.09 -8.63
N VAL A 998 -1.25 -2.07 -7.87
CA VAL A 998 -2.61 -2.66 -7.74
C VAL A 998 -3.86 -1.95 -8.27
N ASP A 999 -3.90 -0.63 -8.46
CA ASP A 999 -5.16 0.12 -8.58
C ASP A 999 -5.75 0.30 -9.98
N ASP A 1000 -5.42 -0.55 -10.96
CA ASP A 1000 -6.27 -0.72 -12.16
C ASP A 1000 -7.73 -1.13 -11.78
N PHE A 1001 -7.99 -1.39 -10.50
CA PHE A 1001 -9.29 -1.67 -9.89
C PHE A 1001 -10.23 -0.50 -9.64
N ARG A 1002 -9.74 0.74 -9.55
CA ARG A 1002 -10.63 1.91 -9.40
C ARG A 1002 -10.87 2.64 -10.74
N LYS A 1003 -10.35 2.08 -11.86
CA LYS A 1003 -10.73 2.43 -13.26
C LYS A 1003 -12.16 2.04 -13.56
#